data_AF-A0A7W4YUT5-F1
#
_entry.id   AF-A0A7W4YUT5-F1
#
_cell.length_a   1.000
_cell.length_b   1.000
_cell.length_c   1.000
_cell.angle_alpha   90.00
_cell.angle_beta   90.00
_cell.angle_gamma   90.00
#
_symmetry.space_group_name_H-M   'P 1'
#
loop_
_entity.id
_entity.type
_entity.pdbx_description
1 polymer ?
#
loop_
_entity_poly.entity_id
_entity_poly.type
_entity_poly.pdbx_seq_one_letter_code
_entity_poly.pdbx_strand_id
1 'polypeptide(L)'
;METDHLLLRVDLQRTPTFPEQEANLKYLERIALEQAEGAEVSATAAGTARAAAESARDAANQSKFEAAQSKADAAASAVQALDAKQDIETLLGGASQPDAGALTGDEAMPTSRGTGLLKTTLTKIAQWVLQAYQGFTQNGAGAAARTVQDELRDRVSVRQFITTPVDGTTSNQAGIAAAVAYAYSVGAILEWPRGTYVSTESIPNFHDVTHIGKGVIKRGADIYRPSNSGSNLNTLYVSAAGTGDGLSASTSSTLNAVALAMKLAGPVLGGKWQIVLSAETHAAPAEWFSGLVTNDYIIFKGPDVAGGVPVAIVDAGGISGREQALRFVDGTKALLRDVRLINALATSVASGAIFDRKAQGRLENVHTLNTQWAGVNFNEAGDCVVVGGVFDGSTYGVRSYGGTIHSVGSATGRPQFKNCTGAGFIAQGASYGHVDFCDFIDCGVGISHVFQSHSASTDCTFTNCATAWQCDGNSTISPKNYTITGGARRERHRTSPNMADDQPYRFEAQFHPASGVNGRSAYGYTDWVVPNVKYQYSNNGTSAGFSLAGYASCTSLWESNGSTYLGLAAASTANTGIWFGDEVHAQRGEIKQNGGALLFAFSASNAFRMRSSDFAPFTDNTKTNGTASLRWSTVYAGTSTINTSDAREKQQVRDLSESERAVALRLKPLMRIFKFNDAVAQKGDAARWHAGILAQDVQAAFEAEGLDGFQYAVLCYDEWADEYEPIYAERHRVDAEGNPEIEADGQPAMELYDTGEKRLVVAAGNRYGVRYDELLAFIIAAL
;
A
#
# COMPACT_ATOMS: atom_id res chain seq x y z
N MET A 1 -88.21 -21.81 -102.51
CA MET A 1 -89.24 -22.57 -101.77
C MET A 1 -88.52 -23.07 -100.54
N GLU A 2 -88.52 -22.26 -99.48
CA GLU A 2 -89.40 -22.43 -98.30
C GLU A 2 -88.89 -23.62 -97.45
N THR A 3 -88.59 -23.53 -96.15
CA THR A 3 -88.89 -22.53 -95.11
C THR A 3 -88.06 -22.89 -93.85
N ASP A 4 -87.56 -21.85 -93.19
CA ASP A 4 -87.43 -21.57 -91.74
C ASP A 4 -86.95 -22.59 -90.66
N HIS A 5 -86.20 -21.96 -89.72
CA HIS A 5 -86.04 -22.21 -88.27
C HIS A 5 -84.77 -22.94 -87.80
N LEU A 6 -84.07 -22.54 -86.74
CA LEU A 6 -83.84 -21.26 -86.04
C LEU A 6 -82.65 -21.55 -85.09
N LEU A 7 -81.71 -20.61 -84.99
CA LEU A 7 -80.74 -20.42 -83.89
C LEU A 7 -79.67 -21.51 -83.62
N LEU A 8 -78.63 -21.48 -84.44
CA LEU A 8 -77.26 -21.61 -83.94
C LEU A 8 -76.76 -20.19 -83.60
N ARG A 9 -76.59 -19.86 -82.30
CA ARG A 9 -75.50 -18.99 -81.76
C ARG A 9 -75.67 -18.64 -80.27
N VAL A 10 -74.51 -18.62 -79.61
CA VAL A 10 -74.08 -17.88 -78.40
C VAL A 10 -73.93 -18.69 -77.11
N ASP A 11 -72.69 -18.64 -76.60
CA ASP A 11 -72.13 -19.00 -75.30
C ASP A 11 -71.86 -20.46 -74.91
N LEU A 12 -70.66 -20.92 -75.32
CA LEU A 12 -69.94 -22.10 -74.83
C LEU A 12 -69.41 -21.96 -73.38
N GLN A 13 -69.96 -21.08 -72.53
CA GLN A 13 -69.45 -20.86 -71.15
C GLN A 13 -70.50 -20.78 -70.05
N ARG A 14 -71.79 -21.01 -70.32
CA ARG A 14 -72.80 -21.10 -69.26
C ARG A 14 -73.26 -22.54 -69.06
N THR A 15 -73.19 -23.02 -67.81
CA THR A 15 -73.83 -24.28 -67.41
C THR A 15 -75.34 -24.11 -67.55
N PRO A 16 -76.02 -24.89 -68.40
CA PRO A 16 -77.47 -24.76 -68.61
C PRO A 16 -78.20 -24.96 -67.29
N THR A 17 -79.22 -24.14 -67.03
CA THR A 17 -80.04 -24.25 -65.82
C THR A 17 -80.77 -25.60 -65.81
N PHE A 18 -81.11 -26.12 -64.63
CA PHE A 18 -81.76 -27.43 -64.49
C PHE A 18 -82.96 -27.64 -65.45
N PRO A 19 -83.84 -26.63 -65.68
CA PRO A 19 -84.93 -26.75 -66.66
C PRO A 19 -84.46 -26.84 -68.12
N GLU A 20 -83.36 -26.17 -68.50
CA GLU A 20 -82.77 -26.22 -69.84
C GLU A 20 -82.10 -27.57 -70.11
N GLN A 21 -81.49 -28.18 -69.09
CA GLN A 21 -80.93 -29.53 -69.18
C GLN A 21 -82.03 -30.60 -69.34
N GLU A 22 -83.15 -30.45 -68.64
CA GLU A 22 -84.30 -31.36 -68.77
C GLU A 22 -84.99 -31.22 -70.14
N ALA A 23 -85.06 -29.99 -70.68
CA ALA A 23 -85.56 -29.74 -72.04
C ALA A 23 -84.65 -30.33 -73.12
N ASN A 24 -83.32 -30.22 -72.96
CA ASN A 24 -82.35 -30.83 -73.88
C ASN A 24 -82.35 -32.36 -73.80
N LEU A 25 -82.54 -32.95 -72.61
CA LEU A 25 -82.68 -34.40 -72.47
C LEU A 25 -83.95 -34.90 -73.16
N LYS A 26 -85.10 -34.21 -72.98
CA LYS A 26 -86.36 -34.54 -73.66
C LYS A 26 -86.29 -34.36 -75.19
N TYR A 27 -85.52 -33.38 -75.67
CA TYR A 27 -85.27 -33.18 -77.10
C TYR A 27 -84.41 -34.30 -77.70
N LEU A 28 -83.36 -34.73 -76.98
CA LEU A 28 -82.51 -35.85 -77.39
C LEU A 28 -83.24 -37.20 -77.32
N GLU A 29 -84.09 -37.42 -76.31
CA GLU A 29 -84.97 -38.61 -76.24
C GLU A 29 -85.96 -38.64 -77.41
N ARG A 30 -86.50 -37.49 -77.82
CA ARG A 30 -87.42 -37.39 -78.97
C ARG A 30 -86.72 -37.67 -80.30
N ILE A 31 -85.49 -37.17 -80.52
CA ILE A 31 -84.69 -37.48 -81.72
C ILE A 31 -84.30 -38.97 -81.76
N ALA A 32 -83.96 -39.56 -80.61
CA ALA A 32 -83.63 -40.99 -80.53
C ALA A 32 -84.83 -41.89 -80.86
N LEU A 33 -86.06 -41.47 -80.53
CA LEU A 33 -87.30 -42.15 -80.89
C LEU A 33 -87.65 -41.98 -82.38
N GLU A 34 -87.47 -40.79 -82.97
CA GLU A 34 -87.71 -40.53 -84.40
C GLU A 34 -86.70 -41.26 -85.32
N GLN A 35 -85.47 -41.53 -84.87
CA GLN A 35 -84.48 -42.34 -85.61
C GLN A 35 -84.71 -43.86 -85.52
N ALA A 36 -85.55 -44.33 -84.59
CA ALA A 36 -85.85 -45.76 -84.43
C ALA A 36 -86.95 -46.28 -85.38
N GLU A 37 -87.75 -45.41 -86.00
CA GLU A 37 -88.84 -45.82 -86.92
C GLU A 37 -88.40 -46.13 -88.36
N GLY A 38 -87.12 -45.94 -88.72
CA GLY A 38 -86.69 -45.91 -90.13
C GLY A 38 -85.78 -47.04 -90.66
N ALA A 39 -85.27 -47.97 -89.84
CA ALA A 39 -84.29 -48.96 -90.34
C ALA A 39 -84.35 -50.31 -89.61
N GLU A 40 -84.58 -51.40 -90.35
CA GLU A 40 -84.44 -52.77 -89.87
C GLU A 40 -82.98 -53.04 -89.43
N VAL A 41 -82.71 -52.99 -88.12
CA VAL A 41 -81.46 -53.45 -87.50
C VAL A 41 -81.75 -54.24 -86.22
N SER A 42 -81.07 -55.38 -86.07
CA SER A 42 -81.29 -56.45 -85.10
C SER A 42 -81.33 -56.07 -83.60
N ALA A 43 -82.04 -56.88 -82.81
CA ALA A 43 -82.24 -56.76 -81.35
C ALA A 43 -80.96 -56.54 -80.50
N THR A 44 -79.78 -56.83 -81.03
CA THR A 44 -78.49 -56.64 -80.34
C THR A 44 -78.09 -55.17 -80.23
N ALA A 45 -78.43 -54.31 -81.20
CA ALA A 45 -78.04 -52.89 -81.18
C ALA A 45 -78.87 -52.05 -80.20
N ALA A 46 -80.15 -52.37 -80.03
CA ALA A 46 -81.05 -51.71 -79.08
C ALA A 46 -80.68 -52.02 -77.60
N GLY A 47 -80.17 -53.23 -77.33
CA GLY A 47 -79.69 -53.62 -75.99
C GLY A 47 -78.46 -52.82 -75.54
N THR A 48 -77.51 -52.59 -76.45
CA THR A 48 -76.28 -51.84 -76.16
C THR A 48 -76.55 -50.36 -75.89
N ALA A 49 -77.48 -49.74 -76.63
CA ALA A 49 -77.88 -48.35 -76.40
C ALA A 49 -78.58 -48.15 -75.05
N ARG A 50 -79.41 -49.11 -74.64
CA ARG A 50 -80.10 -49.06 -73.33
C ARG A 50 -79.13 -49.19 -72.15
N ALA A 51 -78.15 -50.10 -72.25
CA ALA A 51 -77.10 -50.25 -71.23
C ALA A 51 -76.23 -48.98 -71.12
N ALA A 52 -75.93 -48.31 -72.23
CA ALA A 52 -75.20 -47.04 -72.23
C ALA A 52 -76.01 -45.91 -71.56
N ALA A 53 -77.33 -45.85 -71.81
CA ALA A 53 -78.21 -44.88 -71.16
C ALA A 53 -78.36 -45.12 -69.65
N GLU A 54 -78.47 -46.38 -69.22
CA GLU A 54 -78.49 -46.75 -67.79
C GLU A 54 -77.16 -46.40 -67.10
N SER A 55 -76.02 -46.70 -67.72
CA SER A 55 -74.71 -46.32 -67.20
C SER A 55 -74.52 -44.80 -67.11
N ALA A 56 -75.03 -44.03 -68.08
CA ALA A 56 -74.98 -42.58 -68.04
C ALA A 56 -75.87 -41.99 -66.93
N ARG A 57 -77.04 -42.60 -66.69
CA ARG A 57 -77.94 -42.22 -65.60
C ARG A 57 -77.32 -42.51 -64.23
N ASP A 58 -76.69 -43.66 -64.08
CA ASP A 58 -76.03 -44.04 -62.82
C ASP A 58 -74.82 -43.14 -62.53
N ALA A 59 -74.02 -42.80 -63.55
CA ALA A 59 -72.95 -41.80 -63.42
C ALA A 59 -73.48 -40.41 -63.04
N ALA A 60 -74.60 -39.98 -63.61
CA ALA A 60 -75.24 -38.71 -63.25
C ALA A 60 -75.79 -38.71 -61.81
N ASN A 61 -76.32 -39.84 -61.35
CA ASN A 61 -76.79 -39.99 -59.97
C ASN A 61 -75.63 -40.02 -58.98
N GLN A 62 -74.53 -40.69 -59.31
CA GLN A 62 -73.31 -40.71 -58.50
C GLN A 62 -72.72 -39.30 -58.34
N SER A 63 -72.62 -38.54 -59.44
CA SER A 63 -72.15 -37.15 -59.39
C SER A 63 -73.04 -36.25 -58.53
N LYS A 64 -74.36 -36.45 -58.55
CA LYS A 64 -75.30 -35.72 -57.66
C LYS A 64 -75.10 -36.09 -56.19
N PHE A 65 -74.84 -37.36 -55.90
CA PHE A 65 -74.59 -37.83 -54.54
C PHE A 65 -73.28 -37.25 -53.99
N GLU A 66 -72.20 -37.27 -54.77
CA GLU A 66 -70.91 -36.67 -54.40
C GLU A 66 -71.00 -35.15 -54.18
N ALA A 67 -71.77 -34.44 -55.03
CA ALA A 67 -72.03 -33.01 -54.84
C ALA A 67 -72.85 -32.70 -53.58
N ALA A 68 -73.79 -33.58 -53.21
CA ALA A 68 -74.55 -33.45 -51.97
C ALA A 68 -73.69 -33.74 -50.74
N GLN A 69 -72.83 -34.77 -50.80
CA GLN A 69 -71.86 -35.12 -49.76
C GLN A 69 -70.91 -33.94 -49.48
N SER A 70 -70.33 -33.35 -50.53
CA SER A 70 -69.42 -32.20 -50.40
C SER A 70 -70.09 -30.98 -49.74
N LYS A 71 -71.37 -30.73 -50.03
CA LYS A 71 -72.14 -29.66 -49.35
C LYS A 71 -72.41 -29.97 -47.88
N ALA A 72 -72.67 -31.23 -47.54
CA ALA A 72 -72.86 -31.66 -46.16
C ALA A 72 -71.56 -31.53 -45.35
N ASP A 73 -70.42 -31.92 -45.92
CA ASP A 73 -69.10 -31.79 -45.29
C ASP A 73 -68.71 -30.31 -45.08
N ALA A 74 -69.02 -29.44 -46.05
CA ALA A 74 -68.83 -28.00 -45.92
C ALA A 74 -69.72 -27.38 -44.82
N ALA A 75 -70.98 -27.83 -44.70
CA ALA A 75 -71.88 -27.39 -43.65
C ALA A 75 -71.41 -27.85 -42.25
N ALA A 76 -70.93 -29.09 -42.12
CA ALA A 76 -70.36 -29.60 -40.87
C ALA A 76 -69.12 -28.80 -40.43
N SER A 77 -68.25 -28.45 -41.39
CA SER A 77 -67.08 -27.61 -41.13
C SER A 77 -67.45 -26.19 -40.68
N ALA A 78 -68.52 -25.61 -41.24
CA ALA A 78 -69.01 -24.30 -40.82
C ALA A 78 -69.61 -24.30 -39.41
N VAL A 79 -70.30 -25.38 -39.03
CA VAL A 79 -70.82 -25.56 -37.66
C VAL A 79 -69.66 -25.68 -36.66
N GLN A 80 -68.63 -26.47 -36.98
CA GLN A 80 -67.42 -26.56 -36.14
C GLN A 80 -66.73 -25.20 -35.93
N ALA A 81 -66.69 -24.34 -36.96
CA ALA A 81 -66.11 -23.01 -36.85
C ALA A 81 -66.97 -22.06 -35.98
N LEU A 82 -68.30 -22.20 -36.03
CA LEU A 82 -69.23 -21.45 -35.17
C LEU A 82 -69.14 -21.89 -33.71
N ASP A 83 -69.06 -23.20 -33.45
CA ASP A 83 -68.85 -23.73 -32.11
C ASP A 83 -67.51 -23.26 -31.53
N ALA A 84 -66.42 -23.32 -32.31
CA ALA A 84 -65.11 -22.81 -31.87
C ALA A 84 -65.15 -21.30 -31.55
N LYS A 85 -65.89 -20.51 -32.33
CA LYS A 85 -66.10 -19.08 -32.05
C LYS A 85 -66.90 -18.87 -30.76
N GLN A 86 -67.98 -19.62 -30.58
CA GLN A 86 -68.84 -19.54 -29.41
C GLN A 86 -68.10 -19.96 -28.13
N ASP A 87 -67.25 -20.99 -28.23
CA ASP A 87 -66.35 -21.43 -27.17
C ASP A 87 -65.40 -20.30 -26.79
N ILE A 88 -64.74 -19.64 -27.75
CA ILE A 88 -63.86 -18.50 -27.50
C ILE A 88 -64.61 -17.32 -26.85
N GLU A 89 -65.80 -16.97 -27.34
CA GLU A 89 -66.61 -15.87 -26.79
C GLU A 89 -67.11 -16.15 -25.37
N THR A 90 -67.46 -17.41 -25.10
CA THR A 90 -67.83 -17.90 -23.76
C THR A 90 -66.61 -17.89 -22.84
N LEU A 91 -65.45 -18.33 -23.33
CA LEU A 91 -64.17 -18.29 -22.61
C LEU A 91 -63.69 -16.87 -22.30
N LEU A 92 -64.13 -15.86 -23.04
CA LEU A 92 -63.82 -14.44 -22.81
C LEU A 92 -64.89 -13.70 -22.00
N GLY A 93 -65.99 -14.38 -21.65
CA GLY A 93 -67.04 -13.85 -20.77
C GLY A 93 -67.78 -12.64 -21.31
N GLY A 94 -67.93 -12.52 -22.64
CA GLY A 94 -68.76 -11.50 -23.31
C GLY A 94 -68.68 -10.11 -22.70
N ALA A 95 -67.58 -9.38 -22.93
CA ALA A 95 -67.36 -7.96 -22.57
C ALA A 95 -67.58 -7.48 -21.10
N SER A 96 -68.25 -8.24 -20.24
CA SER A 96 -68.91 -7.74 -19.00
C SER A 96 -68.23 -8.14 -17.69
N GLN A 97 -67.21 -9.00 -17.75
CA GLN A 97 -66.42 -9.40 -16.58
C GLN A 97 -65.40 -8.30 -16.19
N PRO A 98 -65.23 -7.98 -14.88
CA PRO A 98 -64.28 -6.98 -14.40
C PRO A 98 -62.82 -7.43 -14.61
N ASP A 99 -61.87 -6.48 -14.66
CA ASP A 99 -60.45 -6.81 -14.74
C ASP A 99 -59.96 -7.56 -13.49
N ALA A 100 -58.77 -8.17 -13.56
CA ALA A 100 -58.23 -9.03 -12.50
C ALA A 100 -57.96 -8.30 -11.16
N GLY A 101 -58.15 -6.98 -11.07
CA GLY A 101 -57.79 -6.19 -9.90
C GLY A 101 -56.28 -6.05 -9.73
N ALA A 102 -55.79 -6.07 -8.50
CA ALA A 102 -54.36 -6.08 -8.21
C ALA A 102 -53.75 -7.43 -8.63
N LEU A 103 -52.68 -7.37 -9.42
CA LEU A 103 -51.88 -8.52 -9.83
C LEU A 103 -51.02 -9.02 -8.65
N THR A 104 -50.89 -10.33 -8.51
CA THR A 104 -50.24 -10.97 -7.34
C THR A 104 -48.92 -11.64 -7.68
N GLY A 105 -48.73 -12.12 -8.91
CA GLY A 105 -47.55 -12.86 -9.35
C GLY A 105 -47.68 -14.39 -9.27
N ASP A 106 -48.72 -14.88 -8.60
CA ASP A 106 -49.03 -16.31 -8.43
C ASP A 106 -49.98 -16.85 -9.52
N GLU A 107 -50.25 -16.08 -10.57
CA GLU A 107 -51.17 -16.47 -11.64
C GLU A 107 -50.58 -17.58 -12.53
N ALA A 108 -50.90 -18.85 -12.26
CA ALA A 108 -50.34 -20.01 -12.94
C ALA A 108 -50.78 -20.19 -14.41
N MET A 109 -51.92 -19.61 -14.80
CA MET A 109 -52.50 -19.72 -16.14
C MET A 109 -53.45 -18.54 -16.42
N PRO A 110 -53.66 -18.12 -17.68
CA PRO A 110 -54.40 -16.91 -18.02
C PRO A 110 -55.85 -16.85 -17.50
N THR A 111 -56.42 -17.98 -17.11
CA THR A 111 -57.78 -18.14 -16.60
C THR A 111 -57.86 -18.36 -15.08
N SER A 112 -56.72 -18.39 -14.38
CA SER A 112 -56.61 -18.72 -12.94
C SER A 112 -57.41 -17.79 -12.02
N ARG A 113 -57.80 -16.60 -12.50
CA ARG A 113 -58.69 -15.65 -11.80
C ARG A 113 -59.86 -15.20 -12.70
N GLY A 114 -60.35 -16.11 -13.54
CA GLY A 114 -61.31 -15.80 -14.60
C GLY A 114 -60.68 -15.09 -15.80
N THR A 115 -61.49 -14.44 -16.62
CA THR A 115 -61.05 -13.74 -17.84
C THR A 115 -60.46 -12.35 -17.60
N GLY A 116 -60.49 -11.89 -16.34
CA GLY A 116 -59.99 -10.57 -15.94
C GLY A 116 -58.50 -10.35 -16.24
N LEU A 117 -57.69 -11.42 -16.24
CA LEU A 117 -56.26 -11.34 -16.56
C LEU A 117 -56.05 -11.01 -18.05
N LEU A 118 -56.84 -11.63 -18.94
CA LEU A 118 -56.86 -11.37 -20.39
C LEU A 118 -57.34 -9.95 -20.74
N LYS A 119 -57.97 -9.25 -19.80
CA LYS A 119 -58.44 -7.86 -19.94
C LYS A 119 -57.60 -6.83 -19.20
N THR A 120 -56.55 -7.25 -18.49
CA THR A 120 -55.67 -6.32 -17.78
C THR A 120 -54.92 -5.47 -18.81
N THR A 121 -54.98 -4.15 -18.66
CA THR A 121 -54.34 -3.24 -19.61
C THR A 121 -52.81 -3.37 -19.53
N LEU A 122 -52.14 -3.14 -20.67
CA LEU A 122 -50.67 -3.10 -20.71
C LEU A 122 -50.10 -2.06 -19.72
N THR A 123 -50.82 -0.97 -19.45
CA THR A 123 -50.44 0.04 -18.44
C THR A 123 -50.45 -0.53 -17.02
N LYS A 124 -51.48 -1.29 -16.63
CA LYS A 124 -51.55 -1.93 -15.30
C LYS A 124 -50.48 -3.02 -15.14
N ILE A 125 -50.24 -3.79 -16.21
CA ILE A 125 -49.15 -4.78 -16.24
C ILE A 125 -47.81 -4.07 -16.05
N ALA A 126 -47.54 -3.00 -16.79
CA ALA A 126 -46.31 -2.22 -16.67
C ALA A 126 -46.14 -1.60 -15.27
N GLN A 127 -47.21 -1.03 -14.69
CA GLN A 127 -47.18 -0.50 -13.32
C GLN A 127 -46.87 -1.58 -12.29
N TRP A 128 -47.49 -2.75 -12.38
CA TRP A 128 -47.20 -3.85 -11.47
C TRP A 128 -45.77 -4.36 -11.62
N VAL A 129 -45.30 -4.57 -12.85
CA VAL A 129 -43.91 -5.00 -13.14
C VAL A 129 -42.88 -4.02 -12.55
N LEU A 130 -43.15 -2.72 -12.65
CA LEU A 130 -42.22 -1.71 -12.16
C LEU A 130 -42.28 -1.54 -10.63
N GLN A 131 -43.47 -1.54 -10.03
CA GLN A 131 -43.69 -1.02 -8.67
C GLN A 131 -44.03 -2.07 -7.61
N ALA A 132 -44.48 -3.26 -8.00
CA ALA A 132 -45.00 -4.26 -7.07
C ALA A 132 -44.36 -5.64 -7.26
N TYR A 133 -43.97 -5.99 -8.49
CA TYR A 133 -43.34 -7.26 -8.79
C TYR A 133 -41.88 -7.29 -8.28
N GLN A 134 -41.63 -8.12 -7.26
CA GLN A 134 -40.29 -8.35 -6.70
C GLN A 134 -39.53 -9.42 -7.51
N GLY A 135 -39.39 -9.22 -8.82
CA GLY A 135 -38.66 -10.14 -9.70
C GLY A 135 -37.27 -9.68 -10.10
N PHE A 136 -36.87 -8.45 -9.75
CA PHE A 136 -35.56 -7.94 -10.07
C PHE A 136 -34.55 -8.41 -9.01
N THR A 137 -33.65 -9.30 -9.40
CA THR A 137 -32.54 -9.75 -8.55
C THR A 137 -31.22 -9.35 -9.21
N GLN A 138 -30.47 -8.47 -8.54
CA GLN A 138 -29.15 -8.07 -9.03
C GLN A 138 -28.15 -9.23 -8.88
N ASN A 139 -27.16 -9.30 -9.76
CA ASN A 139 -26.13 -10.32 -9.69
C ASN A 139 -25.23 -10.08 -8.45
N GLY A 140 -25.08 -11.05 -7.55
CA GLY A 140 -24.27 -10.94 -6.33
C GLY A 140 -24.63 -11.98 -5.26
N ALA A 141 -23.66 -12.41 -4.45
CA ALA A 141 -23.90 -13.34 -3.35
C ALA A 141 -24.78 -12.69 -2.27
N GLY A 142 -25.95 -13.27 -2.00
CA GLY A 142 -26.91 -12.75 -1.02
C GLY A 142 -27.86 -11.67 -1.53
N ALA A 143 -27.91 -11.42 -2.85
CA ALA A 143 -28.85 -10.46 -3.44
C ALA A 143 -30.31 -10.92 -3.23
N ALA A 144 -31.13 -10.04 -2.66
CA ALA A 144 -32.56 -10.27 -2.47
C ALA A 144 -33.36 -9.68 -3.64
N ALA A 145 -34.50 -10.29 -3.96
CA ALA A 145 -35.38 -9.79 -5.00
C ALA A 145 -36.08 -8.51 -4.55
N ARG A 146 -36.17 -7.52 -5.45
CA ARG A 146 -36.79 -6.20 -5.23
C ARG A 146 -37.57 -5.76 -6.46
N THR A 147 -38.28 -4.63 -6.35
CA THR A 147 -38.97 -4.04 -7.51
C THR A 147 -37.99 -3.29 -8.41
N VAL A 148 -38.26 -3.23 -9.72
CA VAL A 148 -37.43 -2.48 -10.67
C VAL A 148 -37.38 -0.99 -10.32
N GLN A 149 -38.50 -0.43 -9.85
CA GLN A 149 -38.58 0.95 -9.43
C GLN A 149 -37.66 1.24 -8.23
N ASP A 150 -37.62 0.35 -7.23
CA ASP A 150 -36.77 0.57 -6.07
C ASP A 150 -35.31 0.59 -6.47
N GLU A 151 -34.87 -0.34 -7.33
CA GLU A 151 -33.49 -0.35 -7.84
C GLU A 151 -33.14 0.95 -8.58
N LEU A 152 -34.02 1.42 -9.47
CA LEU A 152 -33.80 2.66 -10.22
C LEU A 152 -33.81 3.91 -9.34
N ARG A 153 -34.35 3.85 -8.11
CA ARG A 153 -34.38 4.97 -7.16
C ARG A 153 -33.13 5.06 -6.29
N ASP A 154 -32.32 4.00 -6.20
CA ASP A 154 -31.07 4.03 -5.42
C ASP A 154 -30.06 5.06 -5.95
N ARG A 155 -30.17 5.44 -7.23
CA ARG A 155 -29.32 6.46 -7.87
C ARG A 155 -30.16 7.42 -8.71
N VAL A 156 -30.08 8.71 -8.41
CA VAL A 156 -30.80 9.76 -9.14
C VAL A 156 -29.86 10.82 -9.68
N SER A 157 -30.19 11.38 -10.83
CA SER A 157 -29.36 12.41 -11.46
C SER A 157 -29.92 13.78 -11.17
N VAL A 158 -29.06 14.73 -10.77
CA VAL A 158 -29.45 16.15 -10.59
C VAL A 158 -30.09 16.73 -11.86
N ARG A 159 -29.72 16.21 -13.05
CA ARG A 159 -30.28 16.62 -14.34
C ARG A 159 -31.78 16.30 -14.49
N GLN A 160 -32.32 15.35 -13.74
CA GLN A 160 -33.75 15.04 -13.76
C GLN A 160 -34.62 16.15 -13.15
N PHE A 161 -34.02 17.01 -12.32
CA PHE A 161 -34.69 18.11 -11.62
C PHE A 161 -34.37 19.48 -12.22
N ILE A 162 -33.43 19.56 -13.16
CA ILE A 162 -32.97 20.81 -13.76
C ILE A 162 -33.52 20.92 -15.18
N THR A 163 -34.36 21.93 -15.40
CA THR A 163 -34.88 22.30 -16.73
C THR A 163 -34.11 23.45 -17.37
N THR A 164 -33.28 24.16 -16.61
CA THR A 164 -32.45 25.27 -17.09
C THR A 164 -31.11 24.78 -17.66
N PRO A 165 -30.48 25.54 -18.58
CA PRO A 165 -29.12 25.24 -19.04
C PRO A 165 -28.11 25.12 -17.89
N VAL A 166 -27.17 24.17 -18.02
CA VAL A 166 -26.04 23.96 -17.07
C VAL A 166 -24.76 24.40 -17.76
N ASP A 167 -24.60 25.71 -17.87
CA ASP A 167 -23.56 26.40 -18.64
C ASP A 167 -22.56 27.16 -17.74
N GLY A 168 -22.72 27.09 -16.42
CA GLY A 168 -21.90 27.81 -15.45
C GLY A 168 -22.23 29.30 -15.26
N THR A 169 -23.32 29.77 -15.86
CA THR A 169 -23.85 31.14 -15.77
C THR A 169 -25.33 31.18 -15.37
N THR A 170 -26.16 30.30 -15.93
CA THR A 170 -27.60 30.22 -15.65
C THR A 170 -27.84 29.53 -14.30
N SER A 171 -28.66 30.14 -13.44
CA SER A 171 -29.02 29.54 -12.14
C SER A 171 -29.75 28.21 -12.31
N ASN A 172 -29.32 27.22 -11.53
CA ASN A 172 -29.95 25.91 -11.41
C ASN A 172 -30.50 25.66 -9.99
N GLN A 173 -30.58 26.72 -9.16
CA GLN A 173 -30.85 26.62 -7.71
C GLN A 173 -32.07 25.76 -7.36
N ALA A 174 -33.23 26.05 -7.97
CA ALA A 174 -34.47 25.32 -7.66
C ALA A 174 -34.36 23.82 -7.95
N GLY A 175 -33.74 23.47 -9.10
CA GLY A 175 -33.53 22.08 -9.49
C GLY A 175 -32.51 21.36 -8.61
N ILE A 176 -31.44 22.04 -8.21
CA ILE A 176 -30.45 21.50 -7.26
C ILE A 176 -31.11 21.22 -5.90
N ALA A 177 -31.85 22.18 -5.35
CA ALA A 177 -32.52 22.02 -4.06
C ALA A 177 -33.56 20.89 -4.09
N ALA A 178 -34.34 20.79 -5.17
CA ALA A 178 -35.31 19.70 -5.35
C ALA A 178 -34.64 18.32 -5.44
N ALA A 179 -33.52 18.22 -6.18
CA ALA A 179 -32.77 16.98 -6.31
C ALA A 179 -32.19 16.50 -4.98
N VAL A 180 -31.59 17.42 -4.20
CA VAL A 180 -31.03 17.11 -2.88
C VAL A 180 -32.14 16.73 -1.90
N ALA A 181 -33.25 17.47 -1.86
CA ALA A 181 -34.39 17.14 -1.00
C ALA A 181 -34.98 15.77 -1.32
N TYR A 182 -35.12 15.44 -2.61
CA TYR A 182 -35.56 14.12 -3.03
C TYR A 182 -34.58 13.04 -2.57
N ALA A 183 -33.29 13.17 -2.91
CA ALA A 183 -32.26 12.18 -2.59
C ALA A 183 -32.17 11.94 -1.08
N TYR A 184 -32.25 13.01 -0.28
CA TYR A 184 -32.34 12.93 1.18
C TYR A 184 -33.56 12.13 1.65
N SER A 185 -34.75 12.41 1.11
CA SER A 185 -35.99 11.77 1.55
C SER A 185 -36.05 10.26 1.31
N VAL A 186 -35.38 9.76 0.27
CA VAL A 186 -35.39 8.34 -0.12
C VAL A 186 -34.05 7.63 0.14
N GLY A 187 -33.05 8.33 0.66
CA GLY A 187 -31.71 7.78 0.88
C GLY A 187 -30.93 7.45 -0.40
N ALA A 188 -31.24 8.13 -1.51
CA ALA A 188 -30.62 7.86 -2.81
C ALA A 188 -29.24 8.53 -2.95
N ILE A 189 -28.37 7.91 -3.76
CA ILE A 189 -27.12 8.54 -4.21
C ILE A 189 -27.46 9.57 -5.30
N LEU A 190 -26.99 10.81 -5.12
CA LEU A 190 -27.19 11.89 -6.08
C LEU A 190 -26.00 12.00 -7.05
N GLU A 191 -26.24 11.71 -8.32
CA GLU A 191 -25.30 11.87 -9.41
C GLU A 191 -25.29 13.30 -9.97
N TRP A 192 -24.07 13.81 -10.14
CA TRP A 192 -23.75 15.06 -10.80
C TRP A 192 -23.07 14.79 -12.15
N PRO A 193 -23.82 14.72 -13.28
CA PRO A 193 -23.22 14.61 -14.61
C PRO A 193 -22.32 15.79 -14.92
N ARG A 194 -21.37 15.61 -15.86
CA ARG A 194 -20.43 16.68 -16.25
C ARG A 194 -21.17 17.98 -16.59
N GLY A 195 -20.74 19.07 -15.98
CA GLY A 195 -21.35 20.39 -16.11
C GLY A 195 -21.01 21.29 -14.93
N THR A 196 -21.23 22.60 -15.11
CA THR A 196 -21.07 23.60 -14.05
C THR A 196 -22.46 24.07 -13.64
N TYR A 197 -22.91 23.63 -12.47
CA TYR A 197 -24.23 23.88 -11.91
C TYR A 197 -24.18 25.13 -11.04
N VAL A 198 -24.96 26.15 -11.36
CA VAL A 198 -24.93 27.41 -10.60
C VAL A 198 -25.96 27.35 -9.47
N SER A 199 -25.48 27.50 -8.24
CA SER A 199 -26.31 27.67 -7.05
C SER A 199 -26.15 29.10 -6.53
N THR A 200 -27.24 29.70 -6.06
CA THR A 200 -27.30 31.12 -5.65
C THR A 200 -27.60 31.33 -4.17
N GLU A 201 -28.03 30.28 -3.47
CA GLU A 201 -28.38 30.30 -2.05
C GLU A 201 -28.10 28.91 -1.43
N SER A 202 -28.22 28.80 -0.11
CA SER A 202 -27.98 27.55 0.63
C SER A 202 -28.84 26.40 0.09
N ILE A 203 -28.26 25.20 0.04
CA ILE A 203 -28.93 23.96 -0.35
C ILE A 203 -29.20 23.13 0.91
N PRO A 204 -30.46 23.01 1.36
CA PRO A 204 -30.81 22.22 2.54
C PRO A 204 -30.40 20.75 2.40
N ASN A 205 -29.93 20.14 3.49
CA ASN A 205 -29.52 18.72 3.57
C ASN A 205 -28.42 18.31 2.58
N PHE A 206 -27.66 19.26 2.04
CA PHE A 206 -26.65 18.98 1.03
C PHE A 206 -25.64 17.93 1.49
N HIS A 207 -25.04 18.11 2.67
CA HIS A 207 -24.03 17.19 3.19
C HIS A 207 -24.59 15.89 3.77
N ASP A 208 -25.91 15.77 3.89
CA ASP A 208 -26.59 14.55 4.35
C ASP A 208 -26.92 13.59 3.18
N VAL A 209 -26.57 13.98 1.95
CA VAL A 209 -26.76 13.18 0.73
C VAL A 209 -25.41 12.69 0.21
N THR A 210 -25.36 11.41 -0.16
CA THR A 210 -24.18 10.86 -0.85
C THR A 210 -24.12 11.37 -2.28
N HIS A 211 -23.01 11.99 -2.67
CA HIS A 211 -22.83 12.54 -4.00
C HIS A 211 -21.80 11.79 -4.83
N ILE A 212 -22.08 11.62 -6.13
CA ILE A 212 -21.14 11.06 -7.12
C ILE A 212 -21.11 11.91 -8.39
N GLY A 213 -20.08 11.74 -9.23
CA GLY A 213 -20.05 12.29 -10.58
C GLY A 213 -19.10 13.47 -10.77
N LYS A 214 -18.88 13.84 -12.04
CA LYS A 214 -17.84 14.82 -12.45
C LYS A 214 -18.36 16.25 -12.58
N GLY A 215 -19.62 16.50 -12.23
CA GLY A 215 -20.19 17.84 -12.19
C GLY A 215 -19.58 18.69 -11.07
N VAL A 216 -19.66 20.02 -11.22
CA VAL A 216 -19.19 20.98 -10.20
C VAL A 216 -20.28 21.97 -9.88
N ILE A 217 -20.36 22.40 -8.62
CA ILE A 217 -21.30 23.42 -8.15
C ILE A 217 -20.54 24.74 -8.07
N LYS A 218 -21.05 25.78 -8.72
CA LYS A 218 -20.50 27.13 -8.69
C LYS A 218 -21.43 28.03 -7.87
N ARG A 219 -20.90 28.69 -6.85
CA ARG A 219 -21.61 29.72 -6.06
C ARG A 219 -20.78 30.99 -6.05
N GLY A 220 -21.19 31.98 -6.83
CA GLY A 220 -20.36 33.16 -7.08
C GLY A 220 -19.02 32.78 -7.72
N ALA A 221 -17.92 33.08 -7.03
CA ALA A 221 -16.56 32.70 -7.44
C ALA A 221 -16.12 31.31 -6.93
N ASP A 222 -16.84 30.76 -5.94
CA ASP A 222 -16.51 29.48 -5.32
C ASP A 222 -16.93 28.31 -6.20
N ILE A 223 -16.11 27.27 -6.22
CA ILE A 223 -16.37 26.01 -6.92
C ILE A 223 -16.25 24.86 -5.93
N TYR A 224 -17.34 24.13 -5.75
CA TYR A 224 -17.39 22.89 -4.99
C TYR A 224 -17.51 21.68 -5.91
N ARG A 225 -16.75 20.63 -5.62
CA ARG A 225 -16.73 19.38 -6.39
C ARG A 225 -17.25 18.24 -5.51
N PRO A 226 -18.46 17.73 -5.76
CA PRO A 226 -19.00 16.61 -4.98
C PRO A 226 -18.11 15.36 -5.03
N SER A 227 -17.57 14.99 -6.19
CA SER A 227 -16.50 13.98 -6.32
C SER A 227 -15.16 14.63 -6.63
N ASN A 228 -14.51 15.17 -5.60
CA ASN A 228 -13.23 15.86 -5.71
C ASN A 228 -12.06 14.89 -6.01
N SER A 229 -11.04 15.34 -6.74
CA SER A 229 -9.88 14.50 -7.14
C SER A 229 -8.69 15.34 -7.59
N GLY A 230 -7.50 14.73 -7.64
CA GLY A 230 -6.26 15.37 -8.12
C GLY A 230 -5.79 16.52 -7.21
N SER A 231 -5.39 17.66 -7.80
CA SER A 231 -4.94 18.85 -7.06
C SER A 231 -6.05 19.88 -6.82
N ASN A 232 -7.31 19.54 -7.12
CA ASN A 232 -8.44 20.45 -6.98
C ASN A 232 -8.74 20.75 -5.50
N LEU A 233 -8.99 22.03 -5.18
CA LEU A 233 -9.36 22.48 -3.84
C LEU A 233 -10.88 22.58 -3.71
N ASN A 234 -11.43 21.95 -2.68
CA ASN A 234 -12.75 22.26 -2.14
C ASN A 234 -12.61 23.12 -0.89
N THR A 235 -13.41 24.18 -0.81
CA THR A 235 -13.45 25.10 0.35
C THR A 235 -14.82 25.00 1.03
N LEU A 236 -14.82 24.87 2.35
CA LEU A 236 -16.02 24.97 3.20
C LEU A 236 -15.89 26.20 4.09
N TYR A 237 -16.91 27.04 4.11
CA TYR A 237 -16.93 28.29 4.86
C TYR A 237 -17.70 28.13 6.17
N VAL A 238 -17.09 28.62 7.25
CA VAL A 238 -17.59 28.47 8.61
C VAL A 238 -17.81 29.83 9.26
N SER A 239 -18.97 29.99 9.90
CA SER A 239 -19.31 31.09 10.81
C SER A 239 -19.84 30.57 12.14
N ALA A 240 -19.77 31.39 13.20
CA ALA A 240 -20.15 30.99 14.55
C ALA A 240 -21.62 30.57 14.65
N ALA A 241 -22.49 31.26 13.91
CA ALA A 241 -23.92 31.01 13.84
C ALA A 241 -24.40 30.60 12.43
N GLY A 242 -23.51 30.01 11.63
CA GLY A 242 -23.80 29.64 10.24
C GLY A 242 -24.92 28.60 10.13
N THR A 243 -25.94 28.89 9.31
CA THR A 243 -27.07 28.00 9.05
C THR A 243 -27.09 27.48 7.60
N GLY A 244 -26.10 27.85 6.80
CA GLY A 244 -25.99 27.44 5.42
C GLY A 244 -25.28 26.10 5.22
N ASP A 245 -25.13 25.72 3.96
CA ASP A 245 -24.41 24.52 3.53
C ASP A 245 -22.88 24.71 3.49
N GLY A 246 -22.35 25.90 3.77
CA GLY A 246 -20.90 26.16 3.79
C GLY A 246 -20.24 26.25 2.41
N LEU A 247 -20.98 26.26 1.29
CA LEU A 247 -20.37 26.30 -0.05
C LEU A 247 -19.86 27.69 -0.47
N SER A 248 -20.26 28.75 0.24
CA SER A 248 -19.71 30.10 0.09
C SER A 248 -19.71 30.84 1.44
N ALA A 249 -18.94 31.92 1.54
CA ALA A 249 -18.89 32.73 2.76
C ALA A 249 -20.27 33.29 3.20
N SER A 250 -21.11 33.68 2.23
CA SER A 250 -22.47 34.20 2.47
C SER A 250 -23.48 33.16 2.94
N THR A 251 -23.15 31.87 2.79
CA THR A 251 -23.99 30.73 3.19
C THR A 251 -23.16 29.77 4.04
N SER A 252 -22.34 30.34 4.92
CA SER A 252 -21.46 29.59 5.82
C SER A 252 -22.26 28.68 6.77
N SER A 253 -21.62 27.59 7.17
CA SER A 253 -22.16 26.64 8.16
C SER A 253 -21.45 26.79 9.51
N THR A 254 -21.87 26.05 10.53
CA THR A 254 -21.10 25.97 11.78
C THR A 254 -19.91 25.01 11.64
N LEU A 255 -18.89 25.18 12.47
CA LEU A 255 -17.74 24.27 12.52
C LEU A 255 -18.17 22.82 12.82
N ASN A 256 -19.18 22.65 13.68
CA ASN A 256 -19.74 21.34 14.00
C ASN A 256 -20.41 20.68 12.80
N ALA A 257 -21.20 21.43 12.04
CA ALA A 257 -21.85 20.92 10.84
C ALA A 257 -20.82 20.52 9.76
N VAL A 258 -19.73 21.30 9.61
CA VAL A 258 -18.63 20.96 8.70
C VAL A 258 -17.88 19.70 9.17
N ALA A 259 -17.62 19.55 10.47
CA ALA A 259 -16.99 18.34 11.00
C ALA A 259 -17.85 17.09 10.71
N LEU A 260 -19.16 17.18 10.90
CA LEU A 260 -20.11 16.12 10.57
C LEU A 260 -20.13 15.81 9.07
N ALA A 261 -20.21 16.84 8.22
CA ALA A 261 -20.21 16.70 6.77
C ALA A 261 -18.96 15.96 6.26
N MET A 262 -17.77 16.33 6.76
CA MET A 262 -16.53 15.68 6.36
C MET A 262 -16.45 14.22 6.83
N LYS A 263 -16.98 13.93 8.02
CA LYS A 263 -17.06 12.56 8.55
C LYS A 263 -17.99 11.69 7.71
N LEU A 264 -19.13 12.22 7.28
CA LEU A 264 -20.08 11.53 6.40
C LEU A 264 -19.52 11.31 4.99
N ALA A 265 -18.73 12.25 4.49
CA ALA A 265 -18.09 12.15 3.18
C ALA A 265 -16.84 11.23 3.16
N GLY A 266 -16.23 10.96 4.33
CA GLY A 266 -15.03 10.12 4.49
C GLY A 266 -15.29 8.61 4.44
N PRO A 267 -14.25 7.76 4.55
CA PRO A 267 -12.89 8.08 5.00
C PRO A 267 -12.01 8.68 3.91
N VAL A 268 -12.29 8.47 2.62
CA VAL A 268 -11.44 8.97 1.52
C VAL A 268 -12.04 10.22 0.89
N LEU A 269 -11.42 11.36 1.16
CA LEU A 269 -11.76 12.66 0.61
C LEU A 269 -10.77 12.99 -0.52
N GLY A 270 -11.14 12.68 -1.76
CA GLY A 270 -10.28 12.97 -2.92
C GLY A 270 -9.98 14.47 -3.07
N GLY A 271 -8.81 14.81 -3.64
CA GLY A 271 -8.41 16.20 -3.82
C GLY A 271 -7.86 16.87 -2.56
N LYS A 272 -7.80 18.21 -2.58
CA LYS A 272 -7.39 19.06 -1.45
C LYS A 272 -8.61 19.71 -0.80
N TRP A 273 -8.54 19.97 0.50
CA TRP A 273 -9.64 20.48 1.30
C TRP A 273 -9.21 21.62 2.20
N GLN A 274 -10.05 22.66 2.28
CA GLN A 274 -9.86 23.80 3.15
C GLN A 274 -11.17 24.16 3.87
N ILE A 275 -11.07 24.47 5.14
CA ILE A 275 -12.11 25.03 6.00
C ILE A 275 -11.70 26.46 6.32
N VAL A 276 -12.51 27.42 5.92
CA VAL A 276 -12.28 28.85 6.16
C VAL A 276 -13.13 29.30 7.34
N LEU A 277 -12.46 29.65 8.43
CA LEU A 277 -13.08 30.22 9.63
C LEU A 277 -13.19 31.74 9.44
N SER A 278 -14.37 32.30 9.64
CA SER A 278 -14.57 33.76 9.72
C SER A 278 -13.90 34.37 10.96
N ALA A 279 -13.75 35.70 10.94
CA ALA A 279 -13.13 36.52 11.99
C ALA A 279 -14.01 36.65 13.25
N GLU A 280 -14.31 35.54 13.91
CA GLU A 280 -15.18 35.47 15.08
C GLU A 280 -14.81 34.28 15.99
N THR A 281 -15.58 34.12 17.07
CA THR A 281 -15.42 32.99 18.00
C THR A 281 -16.39 31.87 17.65
N HIS A 282 -15.83 30.73 17.26
CA HIS A 282 -16.52 29.51 16.89
C HIS A 282 -16.55 28.55 18.07
N ALA A 283 -17.70 27.95 18.35
CA ALA A 283 -17.77 26.87 19.32
C ALA A 283 -17.00 25.64 18.80
N ALA A 284 -16.23 24.98 19.68
CA ALA A 284 -15.57 23.73 19.37
C ALA A 284 -16.59 22.66 18.90
N PRO A 285 -16.27 21.90 17.83
CA PRO A 285 -17.17 20.87 17.32
C PRO A 285 -17.29 19.71 18.32
N ALA A 286 -18.47 19.10 18.37
CA ALA A 286 -18.70 17.86 19.10
C ALA A 286 -17.98 16.68 18.43
N GLU A 287 -17.94 16.69 17.10
CA GLU A 287 -17.35 15.64 16.28
C GLU A 287 -15.83 15.81 16.13
N TRP A 288 -15.13 14.68 16.09
CA TRP A 288 -13.69 14.64 15.81
C TRP A 288 -13.44 14.40 14.33
N PHE A 289 -12.32 14.92 13.83
CA PHE A 289 -11.84 14.60 12.49
C PHE A 289 -11.06 13.28 12.55
N SER A 290 -11.69 12.19 12.13
CA SER A 290 -11.22 10.82 12.36
C SER A 290 -11.14 10.03 11.06
N GLY A 291 -9.98 9.43 10.79
CA GLY A 291 -9.81 8.52 9.64
C GLY A 291 -9.91 9.19 8.28
N LEU A 292 -9.75 10.52 8.19
CA LEU A 292 -9.90 11.25 6.93
C LEU A 292 -8.61 11.19 6.12
N VAL A 293 -8.69 10.60 4.94
CA VAL A 293 -7.61 10.44 3.96
C VAL A 293 -7.81 11.42 2.81
N THR A 294 -6.88 12.36 2.69
CA THR A 294 -6.84 13.39 1.65
C THR A 294 -5.52 13.34 0.88
N ASN A 295 -5.44 14.00 -0.29
CA ASN A 295 -4.20 14.07 -1.05
C ASN A 295 -3.12 14.94 -0.38
N ASP A 296 -3.53 15.81 0.55
CA ASP A 296 -2.70 16.77 1.27
C ASP A 296 -3.35 17.07 2.63
N TYR A 297 -2.78 17.95 3.46
CA TYR A 297 -3.42 18.39 4.70
C TYR A 297 -4.82 18.99 4.47
N ILE A 298 -5.76 18.70 5.37
CA ILE A 298 -7.00 19.50 5.50
C ILE A 298 -6.61 20.82 6.15
N ILE A 299 -6.81 21.93 5.43
CA ILE A 299 -6.37 23.26 5.87
C ILE A 299 -7.49 23.93 6.67
N PHE A 300 -7.29 24.22 7.93
CA PHE A 300 -8.13 25.10 8.74
C PHE A 300 -7.50 26.48 8.72
N LYS A 301 -8.15 27.42 8.06
CA LYS A 301 -7.59 28.75 7.79
C LYS A 301 -8.49 29.83 8.37
N GLY A 302 -7.95 30.64 9.28
CA GLY A 302 -8.55 31.92 9.65
C GLY A 302 -8.20 33.04 8.64
N PRO A 303 -8.71 34.26 8.86
CA PRO A 303 -8.28 35.42 8.09
C PRO A 303 -6.76 35.61 8.17
N ASP A 304 -6.14 35.99 7.06
CA ASP A 304 -4.70 36.29 7.03
C ASP A 304 -4.42 37.53 7.89
N VAL A 305 -3.58 37.36 8.90
CA VAL A 305 -3.19 38.41 9.85
C VAL A 305 -1.72 38.81 9.71
N ALA A 306 -1.03 38.40 8.63
CA ALA A 306 0.37 38.73 8.34
C ALA A 306 1.32 38.44 9.54
N GLY A 307 1.10 37.32 10.24
CA GLY A 307 1.86 36.93 11.43
C GLY A 307 1.43 37.59 12.74
N GLY A 308 0.39 38.43 12.72
CA GLY A 308 -0.26 38.99 13.90
C GLY A 308 -1.08 37.97 14.69
N VAL A 309 -1.84 38.45 15.68
CA VAL A 309 -2.71 37.59 16.50
C VAL A 309 -3.92 37.13 15.67
N PRO A 310 -4.16 35.82 15.52
CA PRO A 310 -5.33 35.31 14.82
C PRO A 310 -6.66 35.79 15.42
N VAL A 311 -7.58 36.14 14.53
CA VAL A 311 -8.93 36.63 14.89
C VAL A 311 -10.03 35.59 14.67
N ALA A 312 -9.73 34.48 14.00
CA ALA A 312 -10.57 33.29 14.02
C ALA A 312 -10.26 32.47 15.27
N ILE A 313 -11.23 32.37 16.18
CA ILE A 313 -11.07 31.74 17.48
C ILE A 313 -11.91 30.46 17.52
N VAL A 314 -11.35 29.34 17.98
CA VAL A 314 -12.12 28.14 18.34
C VAL A 314 -12.10 28.01 19.87
N ASP A 315 -13.28 28.13 20.46
CA ASP A 315 -13.47 28.14 21.91
C ASP A 315 -13.99 26.78 22.39
N ALA A 316 -13.24 26.13 23.26
CA ALA A 316 -13.62 24.86 23.87
C ALA A 316 -14.68 25.04 24.98
N GLY A 317 -14.97 26.25 25.45
CA GLY A 317 -16.08 26.53 26.37
C GLY A 317 -15.72 26.45 27.86
N GLY A 318 -14.45 26.36 28.22
CA GLY A 318 -13.97 26.41 29.59
C GLY A 318 -14.20 25.12 30.39
N ILE A 319 -14.44 25.26 31.69
CA ILE A 319 -14.53 24.13 32.65
C ILE A 319 -15.72 23.21 32.36
N SER A 320 -16.85 23.78 31.91
CA SER A 320 -18.03 23.01 31.51
C SER A 320 -18.07 22.72 30.00
N GLY A 321 -16.95 22.93 29.32
CA GLY A 321 -16.82 22.84 27.88
C GLY A 321 -16.36 21.48 27.37
N ARG A 322 -15.72 21.50 26.20
CA ARG A 322 -15.04 20.37 25.58
C ARG A 322 -13.63 20.21 26.14
N GLU A 323 -13.11 18.99 26.11
CA GLU A 323 -11.72 18.69 26.44
C GLU A 323 -10.72 19.33 25.46
N GLN A 324 -11.16 19.65 24.23
CA GLN A 324 -10.31 20.31 23.24
C GLN A 324 -11.09 21.19 22.29
N ALA A 325 -10.41 22.18 21.70
CA ALA A 325 -11.00 23.02 20.66
C ALA A 325 -11.04 22.30 19.31
N LEU A 326 -9.98 21.54 18.96
CA LEU A 326 -9.94 20.70 17.75
C LEU A 326 -9.31 19.33 18.05
N ARG A 327 -9.84 18.27 17.45
CA ARG A 327 -9.29 16.91 17.58
C ARG A 327 -9.17 16.21 16.24
N PHE A 328 -7.98 15.67 15.98
CA PHE A 328 -7.62 14.90 14.78
C PHE A 328 -7.10 13.53 15.20
N VAL A 329 -7.64 12.46 14.64
CA VAL A 329 -7.29 11.09 15.02
C VAL A 329 -7.24 10.15 13.82
N ASP A 330 -6.69 8.95 14.01
CA ASP A 330 -6.67 7.84 13.04
C ASP A 330 -6.04 8.24 11.70
N GLY A 331 -4.81 8.78 11.73
CA GLY A 331 -4.07 9.13 10.52
C GLY A 331 -4.51 10.41 9.80
N THR A 332 -5.52 11.12 10.31
CA THR A 332 -5.99 12.39 9.72
C THR A 332 -4.86 13.43 9.68
N LYS A 333 -4.69 14.10 8.52
CA LYS A 333 -3.69 15.15 8.32
C LYS A 333 -4.34 16.52 8.32
N ALA A 334 -3.98 17.39 9.25
CA ALA A 334 -4.52 18.75 9.33
C ALA A 334 -3.45 19.84 9.47
N LEU A 335 -3.67 20.96 8.78
CA LEU A 335 -2.87 22.17 8.86
C LEU A 335 -3.74 23.27 9.46
N LEU A 336 -3.33 23.82 10.61
CA LEU A 336 -3.99 24.96 11.24
C LEU A 336 -3.20 26.23 10.91
N ARG A 337 -3.84 27.22 10.28
CA ARG A 337 -3.22 28.49 9.89
C ARG A 337 -4.02 29.69 10.35
N ASP A 338 -3.37 30.61 11.05
CA ASP A 338 -3.99 31.83 11.56
C ASP A 338 -5.27 31.53 12.35
N VAL A 339 -5.17 30.60 13.31
CA VAL A 339 -6.27 30.20 14.20
C VAL A 339 -5.83 30.31 15.65
N ARG A 340 -6.74 30.78 16.50
CA ARG A 340 -6.54 30.82 17.95
C ARG A 340 -7.43 29.78 18.66
N LEU A 341 -6.88 28.99 19.56
CA LEU A 341 -7.57 27.92 20.29
C LEU A 341 -7.60 28.28 21.77
N ILE A 342 -8.79 28.34 22.38
CA ILE A 342 -8.92 28.85 23.76
C ILE A 342 -9.81 27.99 24.66
N ASN A 343 -9.63 28.19 25.97
CA ASN A 343 -10.52 27.72 27.05
C ASN A 343 -10.71 26.19 27.10
N ALA A 344 -9.69 25.41 26.77
CA ALA A 344 -9.73 23.95 26.93
C ALA A 344 -9.40 23.57 28.38
N LEU A 345 -10.41 23.55 29.26
CA LEU A 345 -10.26 23.40 30.72
C LEU A 345 -11.15 22.30 31.33
N ALA A 346 -11.81 21.50 30.50
CA ALA A 346 -12.82 20.55 30.98
C ALA A 346 -12.24 19.36 31.77
N THR A 347 -10.98 18.99 31.52
CA THR A 347 -10.31 17.84 32.14
C THR A 347 -8.82 18.13 32.36
N SER A 348 -8.16 17.37 33.24
CA SER A 348 -6.72 17.52 33.50
C SER A 348 -5.82 17.31 32.29
N VAL A 349 -6.33 16.74 31.20
CA VAL A 349 -5.63 16.52 29.92
C VAL A 349 -6.13 17.44 28.79
N ALA A 350 -7.03 18.38 29.11
CA ALA A 350 -7.64 19.27 28.14
C ALA A 350 -6.61 20.13 27.42
N SER A 351 -6.70 20.18 26.09
CA SER A 351 -5.68 20.79 25.24
C SER A 351 -6.31 21.62 24.13
N GLY A 352 -5.66 22.68 23.66
CA GLY A 352 -6.21 23.51 22.58
C GLY A 352 -6.51 22.68 21.32
N ALA A 353 -5.51 21.97 20.80
CA ALA A 353 -5.72 20.91 19.82
C ALA A 353 -5.08 19.59 20.23
N ILE A 354 -5.66 18.48 19.75
CA ILE A 354 -5.13 17.13 19.95
C ILE A 354 -4.96 16.43 18.60
N PHE A 355 -3.75 15.97 18.32
CA PHE A 355 -3.42 15.06 17.21
C PHE A 355 -3.06 13.71 17.81
N ASP A 356 -3.88 12.69 17.56
CA ASP A 356 -3.81 11.38 18.21
C ASP A 356 -3.72 10.23 17.19
N ARG A 357 -3.27 9.05 17.62
CA ARG A 357 -3.32 7.80 16.83
C ARG A 357 -2.84 7.99 15.38
N LYS A 358 -1.57 8.38 15.23
CA LYS A 358 -0.88 8.63 13.94
C LYS A 358 -1.41 9.79 13.10
N ALA A 359 -2.28 10.65 13.63
CA ALA A 359 -2.62 11.92 12.99
C ALA A 359 -1.36 12.78 12.76
N GLN A 360 -1.38 13.63 11.74
CA GLN A 360 -0.28 14.55 11.43
C GLN A 360 -0.76 15.99 11.52
N GLY A 361 0.00 16.85 12.20
CA GLY A 361 -0.37 18.24 12.41
C GLY A 361 0.71 19.23 12.02
N ARG A 362 0.30 20.25 11.27
CA ARG A 362 1.13 21.42 10.95
C ARG A 362 0.46 22.69 11.44
N LEU A 363 1.18 23.47 12.23
CA LEU A 363 0.72 24.71 12.83
C LEU A 363 1.46 25.89 12.21
N GLU A 364 0.74 26.85 11.67
CA GLU A 364 1.27 28.07 11.07
C GLU A 364 0.60 29.29 11.71
N ASN A 365 1.33 30.03 12.55
CA ASN A 365 0.79 31.13 13.34
C ASN A 365 -0.46 30.73 14.17
N VAL A 366 -0.38 29.60 14.87
CA VAL A 366 -1.44 29.12 15.76
C VAL A 366 -1.23 29.67 17.16
N HIS A 367 -2.29 30.21 17.76
CA HIS A 367 -2.22 30.75 19.12
C HIS A 367 -3.05 29.90 20.07
N THR A 368 -2.57 29.66 21.28
CA THR A 368 -3.33 28.96 22.32
C THR A 368 -3.34 29.79 23.59
N LEU A 369 -4.50 29.90 24.25
CA LEU A 369 -4.62 30.60 25.52
C LEU A 369 -5.58 29.86 26.45
N ASN A 370 -5.27 29.82 27.75
CA ASN A 370 -6.17 29.28 28.76
C ASN A 370 -6.54 27.82 28.48
N THR A 371 -5.50 26.98 28.35
CA THR A 371 -5.63 25.53 28.09
C THR A 371 -4.94 24.76 29.22
N GLN A 372 -5.50 23.65 29.69
CA GLN A 372 -5.07 23.03 30.94
C GLN A 372 -3.76 22.24 30.83
N TRP A 373 -3.73 21.24 29.96
CA TRP A 373 -2.61 20.32 29.81
C TRP A 373 -1.62 20.78 28.75
N ALA A 374 -2.10 20.98 27.52
CA ALA A 374 -1.24 21.48 26.47
C ALA A 374 -1.91 22.51 25.57
N GLY A 375 -1.14 23.47 25.06
CA GLY A 375 -1.60 24.31 23.95
C GLY A 375 -1.96 23.43 22.76
N VAL A 376 -1.02 22.58 22.33
CA VAL A 376 -1.29 21.50 21.36
C VAL A 376 -0.61 20.21 21.80
N ASN A 377 -1.37 19.11 21.81
CA ASN A 377 -0.92 17.78 22.20
C ASN A 377 -0.82 16.86 20.99
N PHE A 378 0.40 16.43 20.66
CA PHE A 378 0.69 15.40 19.66
C PHE A 378 0.94 14.08 20.38
N ASN A 379 -0.11 13.26 20.47
CA ASN A 379 -0.14 12.00 21.18
C ASN A 379 0.01 10.83 20.19
N GLU A 380 1.18 10.20 20.13
CA GLU A 380 1.45 9.14 19.15
C GLU A 380 1.19 9.61 17.70
N ALA A 381 1.42 10.90 17.45
CA ALA A 381 1.24 11.51 16.14
C ALA A 381 2.31 11.02 15.15
N GLY A 382 2.04 11.14 13.86
CA GLY A 382 3.06 10.91 12.83
C GLY A 382 4.11 12.02 12.85
N ASP A 383 3.64 13.24 12.62
CA ASP A 383 4.48 14.45 12.53
C ASP A 383 3.86 15.62 13.31
N CYS A 384 4.73 16.38 13.97
CA CYS A 384 4.45 17.63 14.66
C CYS A 384 5.28 18.75 14.02
N VAL A 385 4.63 19.65 13.28
CA VAL A 385 5.31 20.81 12.68
C VAL A 385 4.72 22.09 13.24
N VAL A 386 5.57 22.98 13.78
CA VAL A 386 5.13 24.25 14.37
C VAL A 386 5.96 25.38 13.82
N VAL A 387 5.32 26.38 13.21
CA VAL A 387 5.97 27.54 12.59
C VAL A 387 5.25 28.81 13.03
N GLY A 388 5.90 29.61 13.88
CA GLY A 388 5.32 30.78 14.52
C GLY A 388 4.21 30.46 15.54
N GLY A 389 3.48 31.49 15.98
CA GLY A 389 2.38 31.36 16.92
C GLY A 389 2.78 31.59 18.39
N VAL A 390 1.78 31.66 19.27
CA VAL A 390 1.95 31.94 20.70
C VAL A 390 1.19 30.90 21.53
N PHE A 391 1.90 30.14 22.35
CA PHE A 391 1.35 29.11 23.23
C PHE A 391 1.43 29.58 24.69
N ASP A 392 0.32 30.08 25.23
CA ASP A 392 0.30 30.83 26.50
C ASP A 392 -0.56 30.16 27.59
N GLY A 393 0.04 29.91 28.75
CA GLY A 393 -0.67 29.61 30.01
C GLY A 393 -1.11 28.16 30.20
N SER A 394 -0.49 27.20 29.51
CA SER A 394 -0.76 25.75 29.66
C SER A 394 0.30 25.03 30.49
N THR A 395 0.06 23.78 30.89
CA THR A 395 1.14 22.98 31.51
C THR A 395 2.28 22.75 30.52
N TYR A 396 1.94 22.40 29.27
CA TYR A 396 2.89 22.24 28.17
C TYR A 396 2.49 23.05 26.95
N GLY A 397 3.30 24.02 26.50
CA GLY A 397 2.93 24.80 25.31
C GLY A 397 2.65 23.93 24.09
N VAL A 398 3.63 23.08 23.72
CA VAL A 398 3.45 21.99 22.76
C VAL A 398 4.05 20.71 23.32
N ARG A 399 3.30 19.60 23.21
CA ARG A 399 3.71 18.26 23.65
C ARG A 399 3.85 17.31 22.46
N SER A 400 5.01 16.68 22.35
CA SER A 400 5.34 15.60 21.42
C SER A 400 5.51 14.29 22.21
N TYR A 401 4.68 13.27 21.93
CA TYR A 401 4.65 12.03 22.70
C TYR A 401 4.58 10.77 21.82
N GLY A 402 5.21 9.67 22.26
CA GLY A 402 4.96 8.32 21.74
C GLY A 402 5.52 8.07 20.34
N GLY A 403 6.81 8.36 20.14
CA GLY A 403 7.49 8.19 18.85
C GLY A 403 7.13 9.25 17.80
N THR A 404 6.68 10.43 18.23
CA THR A 404 6.33 11.54 17.33
C THR A 404 7.60 12.21 16.79
N ILE A 405 7.62 12.49 15.48
CA ILE A 405 8.66 13.31 14.85
C ILE A 405 8.28 14.79 14.98
N HIS A 406 9.18 15.63 15.50
CA HIS A 406 8.88 17.06 15.70
C HIS A 406 9.84 18.01 14.96
N SER A 407 9.27 19.06 14.39
CA SER A 407 9.97 20.18 13.72
C SER A 407 9.38 21.47 14.24
N VAL A 408 10.00 22.06 15.26
CA VAL A 408 9.47 23.24 15.95
C VAL A 408 10.35 24.44 15.67
N GLY A 409 9.73 25.46 15.09
CA GLY A 409 10.30 26.75 14.77
C GLY A 409 11.20 26.79 13.54
N SER A 410 11.39 28.02 13.04
CA SER A 410 12.24 28.32 11.88
C SER A 410 12.71 29.77 11.95
N ALA A 411 13.73 30.14 11.18
CA ALA A 411 14.29 31.49 11.15
C ALA A 411 13.24 32.59 10.84
N THR A 412 12.20 32.26 10.07
CA THR A 412 11.12 33.18 9.69
C THR A 412 9.82 32.97 10.49
N GLY A 413 9.69 31.88 11.23
CA GLY A 413 8.50 31.54 12.00
C GLY A 413 8.86 31.09 13.41
N ARG A 414 9.19 32.07 14.27
CA ARG A 414 9.60 31.87 15.66
C ARG A 414 8.41 31.63 16.59
N PRO A 415 8.17 30.41 17.10
CA PRO A 415 7.09 30.15 18.05
C PRO A 415 7.45 30.73 19.42
N GLN A 416 6.44 31.27 20.11
CA GLN A 416 6.58 31.78 21.47
C GLN A 416 5.85 30.87 22.44
N PHE A 417 6.54 30.40 23.47
CA PHE A 417 5.99 29.60 24.56
C PHE A 417 6.02 30.42 25.82
N LYS A 418 4.85 30.72 26.40
CA LYS A 418 4.69 31.69 27.46
C LYS A 418 3.95 31.12 28.65
N ASN A 419 4.39 31.48 29.86
CA ASN A 419 3.70 31.15 31.11
C ASN A 419 3.38 29.65 31.26
N CYS A 420 4.20 28.77 30.68
CA CYS A 420 3.93 27.34 30.71
C CYS A 420 4.39 26.75 32.05
N THR A 421 3.48 26.19 32.85
CA THR A 421 3.80 25.79 34.24
C THR A 421 4.72 24.56 34.33
N GLY A 422 4.63 23.66 33.35
CA GLY A 422 5.51 22.51 33.17
C GLY A 422 6.67 22.83 32.25
N ALA A 423 6.46 22.75 30.94
CA ALA A 423 7.47 23.08 29.94
C ALA A 423 6.90 23.85 28.74
N GLY A 424 7.65 24.74 28.11
CA GLY A 424 7.21 25.38 26.87
C GLY A 424 7.06 24.36 25.73
N PHE A 425 8.11 23.57 25.51
CA PHE A 425 8.08 22.40 24.63
C PHE A 425 8.48 21.15 25.41
N ILE A 426 7.79 20.04 25.17
CA ILE A 426 8.15 18.76 25.75
C ILE A 426 8.13 17.62 24.73
N ALA A 427 9.20 16.83 24.72
CA ALA A 427 9.28 15.57 23.98
C ALA A 427 9.32 14.38 24.95
N GLN A 428 8.49 13.37 24.68
CA GLN A 428 8.29 12.24 25.59
C GLN A 428 8.17 10.90 24.84
N GLY A 429 8.70 9.82 25.40
CA GLY A 429 8.49 8.46 24.91
C GLY A 429 9.02 8.23 23.50
N ALA A 430 10.34 8.24 23.34
CA ALA A 430 11.04 8.03 22.07
C ALA A 430 10.71 9.03 20.95
N SER A 431 10.27 10.24 21.30
CA SER A 431 10.00 11.30 20.32
C SER A 431 11.28 12.04 19.94
N TYR A 432 11.43 12.43 18.68
CA TYR A 432 12.69 13.02 18.20
C TYR A 432 12.51 14.08 17.11
N GLY A 433 13.52 14.95 16.96
CA GLY A 433 13.50 16.00 15.93
C GLY A 433 14.33 17.24 16.27
N HIS A 434 13.80 18.42 16.00
CA HIS A 434 14.47 19.68 16.29
C HIS A 434 13.52 20.76 16.85
N VAL A 435 14.08 21.63 17.69
CA VAL A 435 13.40 22.76 18.34
C VAL A 435 14.28 23.99 18.16
N ASP A 436 14.10 24.71 17.07
CA ASP A 436 14.97 25.82 16.68
C ASP A 436 14.20 27.15 16.66
N PHE A 437 14.90 28.26 16.83
CA PHE A 437 14.34 29.60 16.67
C PHE A 437 13.09 29.86 17.53
N CYS A 438 13.03 29.28 18.73
CA CYS A 438 11.89 29.41 19.65
C CYS A 438 12.17 30.40 20.77
N ASP A 439 11.13 31.09 21.25
CA ASP A 439 11.22 31.99 22.40
C ASP A 439 10.42 31.40 23.58
N PHE A 440 11.11 31.07 24.67
CA PHE A 440 10.52 30.55 25.90
C PHE A 440 10.53 31.64 26.97
N ILE A 441 9.36 31.99 27.52
CA ILE A 441 9.17 33.14 28.38
C ILE A 441 8.32 32.74 29.60
N ASP A 442 8.84 32.96 30.81
CA ASP A 442 8.13 32.69 32.07
C ASP A 442 7.67 31.21 32.21
N CYS A 443 8.41 30.26 31.62
CA CYS A 443 8.08 28.83 31.68
C CYS A 443 8.77 28.15 32.87
N GLY A 444 8.14 27.10 33.44
CA GLY A 444 8.80 26.22 34.42
C GLY A 444 10.08 25.62 33.84
N VAL A 445 9.95 25.00 32.67
CA VAL A 445 11.07 24.56 31.83
C VAL A 445 10.90 25.13 30.43
N GLY A 446 11.98 25.55 29.76
CA GLY A 446 11.90 25.92 28.35
C GLY A 446 11.63 24.69 27.48
N ILE A 447 12.61 23.81 27.39
CA ILE A 447 12.54 22.54 26.65
C ILE A 447 12.76 21.36 27.60
N SER A 448 11.84 20.41 27.62
CA SER A 448 11.93 19.20 28.44
C SER A 448 11.90 17.92 27.61
N HIS A 449 12.82 17.01 27.87
CA HIS A 449 12.94 15.74 27.16
C HIS A 449 12.94 14.58 28.14
N VAL A 450 12.00 13.64 28.00
CA VAL A 450 11.86 12.50 28.92
C VAL A 450 11.64 11.18 28.18
N PHE A 451 12.07 10.08 28.80
CA PHE A 451 11.91 8.71 28.30
C PHE A 451 12.41 8.51 26.86
N GLN A 452 13.74 8.53 26.67
CA GLN A 452 14.44 8.26 25.40
C GLN A 452 14.13 9.26 24.28
N SER A 453 13.87 10.53 24.60
CA SER A 453 13.52 11.54 23.60
C SER A 453 14.72 12.41 23.21
N HIS A 454 14.83 12.81 21.94
CA HIS A 454 16.06 13.42 21.40
C HIS A 454 15.78 14.62 20.49
N SER A 455 16.43 15.77 20.73
CA SER A 455 16.37 16.88 19.78
C SER A 455 17.67 17.69 19.72
N ALA A 456 17.87 18.34 18.57
CA ALA A 456 18.76 19.49 18.47
C ALA A 456 17.94 20.77 18.70
N SER A 457 18.56 21.79 19.29
CA SER A 457 17.94 23.11 19.42
C SER A 457 18.92 24.22 19.11
N THR A 458 18.56 25.15 18.24
CA THR A 458 19.43 26.25 17.80
C THR A 458 18.70 27.59 17.87
N ASP A 459 19.39 28.66 18.25
CA ASP A 459 18.84 30.04 18.18
C ASP A 459 17.56 30.26 19.02
N CYS A 460 17.43 29.49 20.11
CA CYS A 460 16.37 29.62 21.09
C CYS A 460 16.69 30.67 22.17
N THR A 461 15.67 31.40 22.61
CA THR A 461 15.77 32.33 23.75
C THR A 461 14.98 31.82 24.95
N PHE A 462 15.52 32.00 26.14
CA PHE A 462 14.92 31.59 27.41
C PHE A 462 14.92 32.77 28.37
N THR A 463 13.76 33.37 28.58
CA THR A 463 13.58 34.57 29.41
C THR A 463 12.80 34.20 30.66
N ASN A 464 13.39 34.40 31.84
CA ASN A 464 12.74 34.17 33.14
C ASN A 464 12.11 32.76 33.30
N CYS A 465 12.67 31.76 32.61
CA CYS A 465 12.27 30.37 32.79
C CYS A 465 12.91 29.81 34.07
N ALA A 466 12.27 28.89 34.82
CA ALA A 466 12.92 28.34 36.01
C ALA A 466 14.11 27.42 35.64
N THR A 467 14.03 26.72 34.50
CA THR A 467 15.12 25.95 33.88
C THR A 467 15.05 26.09 32.36
N ALA A 468 16.17 26.31 31.67
CA ALA A 468 16.16 26.38 30.20
C ALA A 468 15.94 25.00 29.56
N TRP A 469 16.73 23.99 29.97
CA TRP A 469 16.59 22.61 29.48
C TRP A 469 16.53 21.56 30.60
N GLN A 470 15.70 20.54 30.38
CA GLN A 470 15.63 19.35 31.23
C GLN A 470 15.71 18.06 30.40
N CYS A 471 16.52 17.09 30.85
CA CYS A 471 16.64 15.77 30.24
C CYS A 471 16.54 14.67 31.30
N ASP A 472 15.56 13.79 31.17
CA ASP A 472 15.36 12.63 32.06
C ASP A 472 15.20 11.32 31.27
N GLY A 473 15.51 10.18 31.90
CA GLY A 473 15.22 8.84 31.36
C GLY A 473 15.89 8.53 30.01
N ASN A 474 17.22 8.68 29.93
CA ASN A 474 18.03 8.44 28.73
C ASN A 474 17.70 9.34 27.52
N SER A 475 17.22 10.56 27.80
CA SER A 475 16.90 11.57 26.78
C SER A 475 18.06 12.54 26.55
N THR A 476 18.13 13.18 25.38
CA THR A 476 19.16 14.19 25.08
C THR A 476 18.58 15.43 24.41
N ILE A 477 19.18 16.58 24.70
CA ILE A 477 19.00 17.84 23.97
C ILE A 477 20.38 18.35 23.58
N SER A 478 20.56 18.75 22.32
CA SER A 478 21.81 19.33 21.80
C SER A 478 21.63 20.83 21.52
N PRO A 479 21.78 21.71 22.53
CA PRO A 479 21.57 23.14 22.35
C PRO A 479 22.76 23.85 21.67
N LYS A 480 22.47 24.77 20.75
CA LYS A 480 23.41 25.62 20.02
C LYS A 480 22.88 27.05 19.97
N ASN A 481 23.77 28.04 19.95
CA ASN A 481 23.45 29.47 19.76
C ASN A 481 22.24 29.96 20.58
N TYR A 482 22.18 29.68 21.88
CA TYR A 482 21.04 30.06 22.71
C TYR A 482 21.28 31.35 23.50
N THR A 483 20.20 32.00 23.93
CA THR A 483 20.26 33.16 24.83
C THR A 483 19.43 32.89 26.09
N ILE A 484 20.02 33.11 27.26
CA ILE A 484 19.33 32.98 28.55
C ILE A 484 19.35 34.34 29.27
N THR A 485 18.18 34.81 29.69
CA THR A 485 17.99 36.08 30.40
C THR A 485 17.03 35.90 31.58
N GLY A 486 17.10 36.80 32.59
CA GLY A 486 16.13 36.82 33.69
C GLY A 486 16.31 35.74 34.78
N GLY A 487 17.53 35.19 34.96
CA GLY A 487 17.84 34.33 36.12
C GLY A 487 17.52 32.84 35.97
N ALA A 488 17.25 32.35 34.75
CA ALA A 488 17.02 30.93 34.53
C ALA A 488 18.23 30.06 34.89
N ARG A 489 18.00 28.91 35.55
CA ARG A 489 19.04 27.88 35.71
C ARG A 489 19.34 27.27 34.34
N ARG A 490 20.63 27.08 34.01
CA ARG A 490 21.05 26.59 32.67
C ARG A 490 20.49 25.20 32.38
N GLU A 491 20.77 24.20 33.22
CA GLU A 491 20.40 22.80 32.94
C GLU A 491 19.97 22.07 34.21
N ARG A 492 19.03 21.11 34.08
CA ARG A 492 18.66 20.15 35.12
C ARG A 492 18.62 18.74 34.51
N HIS A 493 19.49 17.86 34.96
CA HIS A 493 19.47 16.42 34.62
C HIS A 493 18.87 15.61 35.79
N ARG A 494 17.82 14.81 35.57
CA ARG A 494 17.46 13.70 36.48
C ARG A 494 17.64 12.37 35.76
N THR A 495 18.80 11.76 35.92
CA THR A 495 19.06 10.41 35.43
C THR A 495 18.45 9.38 36.38
N SER A 496 17.27 8.84 36.04
CA SER A 496 16.64 7.60 36.54
C SER A 496 16.42 7.46 38.08
N PRO A 497 15.41 6.69 38.55
CA PRO A 497 15.01 6.65 39.97
C PRO A 497 15.97 5.85 40.88
N ASN A 498 17.24 5.70 40.54
CA ASN A 498 18.18 4.84 41.26
C ASN A 498 19.61 5.37 41.35
N MET A 499 19.76 6.70 41.48
CA MET A 499 21.01 7.25 42.00
C MET A 499 20.65 8.22 43.12
N ALA A 500 21.10 7.84 44.32
CA ALA A 500 20.80 8.51 45.57
C ALA A 500 21.01 10.02 45.45
N ASP A 501 20.04 10.76 46.00
CA ASP A 501 20.25 12.13 46.43
C ASP A 501 21.60 12.20 47.16
N ASP A 502 22.41 13.19 46.80
CA ASP A 502 23.61 13.66 47.52
C ASP A 502 25.00 13.41 46.90
N GLN A 503 25.20 13.68 45.60
CA GLN A 503 26.52 14.08 45.08
C GLN A 503 26.40 15.21 44.04
N PRO A 504 26.96 16.41 44.29
CA PRO A 504 26.92 17.51 43.35
C PRO A 504 28.01 17.31 42.29
N TYR A 505 27.75 16.52 41.26
CA TYR A 505 28.56 16.61 40.04
C TYR A 505 28.24 17.91 39.32
N ARG A 506 28.96 18.96 39.73
CA ARG A 506 29.08 20.20 38.99
C ARG A 506 29.67 19.89 37.62
N PHE A 507 28.85 19.83 36.59
CA PHE A 507 29.27 20.23 35.25
C PHE A 507 29.49 21.76 35.29
N GLU A 508 30.57 22.20 35.91
CA GLU A 508 31.16 23.50 35.58
C GLU A 508 31.85 23.32 34.22
N ALA A 509 31.09 23.50 33.14
CA ALA A 509 31.69 24.06 31.95
C ALA A 509 32.18 25.45 32.36
N GLN A 510 33.47 25.56 32.71
CA GLN A 510 34.13 26.86 32.78
C GLN A 510 34.18 27.43 31.36
N PHE A 511 33.06 28.02 30.96
CA PHE A 511 33.03 28.99 29.89
C PHE A 511 33.86 30.17 30.36
N HIS A 512 35.09 30.29 29.86
CA HIS A 512 35.79 31.55 29.92
C HIS A 512 34.92 32.59 29.20
N PRO A 513 34.42 33.64 29.87
CA PRO A 513 33.86 34.77 29.17
C PRO A 513 35.03 35.42 28.42
N ALA A 514 35.02 35.36 27.09
CA ALA A 514 35.94 36.17 26.31
C ALA A 514 35.53 37.63 26.51
N SER A 515 36.15 38.28 27.50
CA SER A 515 36.29 39.73 27.52
C SER A 515 36.92 40.15 26.20
N GLY A 516 36.27 41.09 25.52
CA GLY A 516 36.58 41.47 24.16
C GLY A 516 38.06 41.69 23.90
N VAL A 517 38.57 41.09 22.83
CA VAL A 517 39.52 41.62 21.84
C VAL A 517 39.65 40.54 20.76
N ASN A 518 39.21 40.87 19.55
CA ASN A 518 39.55 40.27 18.25
C ASN A 518 40.33 38.93 18.25
N GLY A 519 39.63 37.82 18.52
CA GLY A 519 40.07 36.47 18.17
C GLY A 519 39.16 35.92 17.08
N ARG A 520 39.51 36.17 15.82
CA ARG A 520 38.84 35.58 14.66
C ARG A 520 39.17 34.08 14.62
N SER A 521 38.13 33.25 14.65
CA SER A 521 38.00 31.92 14.04
C SER A 521 39.22 30.98 14.00
N ALA A 522 39.10 29.85 14.70
CA ALA A 522 39.64 28.57 14.24
C ALA A 522 38.50 27.53 14.14
N TYR A 523 37.52 27.83 13.30
CA TYR A 523 36.92 26.79 12.44
C TYR A 523 37.36 27.16 11.02
N GLY A 524 38.39 26.48 10.51
CA GLY A 524 38.95 26.63 9.18
C GLY A 524 39.36 25.26 8.65
N TYR A 525 38.59 24.79 7.68
CA TYR A 525 38.62 23.48 7.02
C TYR A 525 39.90 23.20 6.24
N THR A 526 40.41 21.96 6.32
CA THR A 526 40.67 21.04 5.19
C THR A 526 40.95 19.65 5.76
N ASP A 527 40.18 18.66 5.29
CA ASP A 527 40.20 17.23 5.61
C ASP A 527 39.54 16.78 6.93
N TRP A 528 38.27 16.38 6.78
CA TRP A 528 37.52 15.42 7.60
C TRP A 528 37.88 15.34 9.10
N VAL A 529 37.24 16.17 9.92
CA VAL A 529 37.12 15.89 11.35
C VAL A 529 35.67 15.55 11.66
N VAL A 530 35.45 14.25 11.88
CA VAL A 530 34.16 13.64 12.20
C VAL A 530 33.65 14.23 13.52
N PRO A 531 32.46 14.86 13.57
CA PRO A 531 31.96 15.51 14.77
C PRO A 531 31.30 14.46 15.66
N ASN A 532 32.08 13.67 16.41
CA ASN A 532 31.65 12.90 17.58
C ASN A 532 32.83 12.07 18.10
N VAL A 533 33.63 12.65 18.99
CA VAL A 533 34.60 11.92 19.79
C VAL A 533 34.25 12.17 21.26
N LYS A 534 33.76 11.16 21.98
CA LYS A 534 33.43 11.29 23.41
C LYS A 534 34.65 11.39 24.33
N TYR A 535 35.84 10.97 23.86
CA TYR A 535 37.11 11.13 24.56
C TYR A 535 38.23 11.29 23.54
N GLN A 536 38.98 12.40 23.57
CA GLN A 536 40.23 12.54 22.82
C GLN A 536 41.39 12.48 23.83
N TYR A 537 42.16 11.39 23.81
CA TYR A 537 43.41 11.29 24.58
C TYR A 537 44.59 11.63 23.65
N SER A 538 45.18 12.80 23.82
CA SER A 538 46.48 13.12 23.24
C SER A 538 47.52 13.09 24.37
N ASN A 539 48.49 12.18 24.27
CA ASN A 539 49.65 12.23 25.14
C ASN A 539 50.75 13.00 24.40
N ASN A 540 51.08 14.19 24.90
CA ASN A 540 52.25 14.96 24.45
C ASN A 540 53.29 15.07 25.58
N GLY A 541 53.48 13.98 26.33
CA GLY A 541 54.43 13.92 27.43
C GLY A 541 54.88 12.51 27.76
N THR A 542 56.19 12.35 27.89
CA THR A 542 56.87 11.14 28.39
C THR A 542 56.54 10.92 29.87
N SER A 543 55.43 10.27 30.23
CA SER A 543 55.23 9.65 31.56
C SER A 543 54.01 8.73 31.64
N ALA A 544 54.28 7.50 32.07
CA ALA A 544 53.46 6.39 32.54
C ALA A 544 51.94 6.55 32.71
N GLY A 545 51.20 5.66 32.03
CA GLY A 545 49.77 5.38 32.20
C GLY A 545 49.12 5.09 30.85
N PHE A 546 49.06 3.83 30.43
CA PHE A 546 48.71 3.35 29.07
C PHE A 546 49.83 3.58 28.03
N SER A 547 50.76 2.61 27.95
CA SER A 547 51.92 2.61 27.06
C SER A 547 51.53 2.09 25.67
N LEU A 548 51.31 2.98 24.70
CA LEU A 548 51.53 2.69 23.28
C LEU A 548 53.01 2.98 22.98
N ALA A 549 53.89 2.12 23.46
CA ALA A 549 55.33 2.30 23.31
C ALA A 549 55.74 2.27 21.83
N GLY A 550 56.38 3.35 21.37
CA GLY A 550 57.40 3.27 20.33
C GLY A 550 57.12 3.86 18.96
N TYR A 551 55.88 4.23 18.61
CA TYR A 551 55.59 4.81 17.29
C TYR A 551 54.80 6.12 17.39
N ALA A 552 55.44 7.21 16.98
CA ALA A 552 54.98 8.59 17.09
C ALA A 552 53.78 8.98 16.20
N SER A 553 52.76 8.13 16.03
CA SER A 553 51.74 8.37 14.99
C SER A 553 50.28 8.00 15.28
N CYS A 554 49.94 7.54 16.49
CA CYS A 554 48.51 7.45 16.86
C CYS A 554 48.05 8.79 17.44
N THR A 555 47.19 9.52 16.73
CA THR A 555 46.78 10.89 17.10
C THR A 555 45.47 10.96 17.88
N SER A 556 44.62 9.93 17.84
CA SER A 556 43.41 9.83 18.69
C SER A 556 42.76 8.43 18.69
N LEU A 557 42.12 8.08 19.81
CA LEU A 557 41.09 7.03 19.94
C LEU A 557 39.73 7.73 20.04
N TRP A 558 38.70 7.25 19.34
CA TRP A 558 37.36 7.85 19.41
C TRP A 558 36.23 6.85 19.24
N GLU A 559 35.07 7.13 19.83
CA GLU A 559 33.83 6.37 19.62
C GLU A 559 32.98 7.12 18.57
N SER A 560 32.66 6.48 17.45
CA SER A 560 31.87 7.09 16.38
C SER A 560 30.37 7.04 16.66
N ASN A 561 29.64 8.13 16.44
CA ASN A 561 28.20 8.12 16.69
C ASN A 561 27.42 7.53 15.51
N GLY A 562 26.50 6.61 15.80
CA GLY A 562 25.68 5.91 14.81
C GLY A 562 26.15 4.49 14.48
N SER A 563 27.29 4.05 15.00
CA SER A 563 27.69 2.64 15.04
C SER A 563 28.68 2.42 16.18
N THR A 564 28.59 1.30 16.89
CA THR A 564 29.43 0.97 18.06
C THR A 564 30.84 0.54 17.66
N TYR A 565 31.59 1.43 16.99
CA TYR A 565 32.94 1.16 16.52
C TYR A 565 33.99 2.02 17.26
N LEU A 566 35.15 1.41 17.47
CA LEU A 566 36.36 2.08 17.92
C LEU A 566 37.10 2.68 16.70
N GLY A 567 37.28 3.99 16.66
CA GLY A 567 37.99 4.71 15.61
C GLY A 567 39.47 4.95 15.93
N LEU A 568 40.34 4.70 14.93
CA LEU A 568 41.79 4.91 14.97
C LEU A 568 42.18 5.84 13.80
N ALA A 569 42.98 6.88 14.06
CA ALA A 569 43.43 7.83 13.04
C ALA A 569 44.95 8.08 13.10
N ALA A 570 45.58 8.26 11.93
CA ALA A 570 46.97 8.69 11.78
C ALA A 570 47.11 9.70 10.62
N ALA A 571 48.25 10.38 10.56
CA ALA A 571 48.58 11.30 9.46
C ALA A 571 48.63 10.57 8.10
N SER A 572 48.46 11.30 7.00
CA SER A 572 48.27 10.75 5.64
C SER A 572 49.37 9.81 5.10
N THR A 573 50.55 9.78 5.73
CA THR A 573 51.68 8.89 5.39
C THR A 573 51.99 7.85 6.47
N ALA A 574 51.22 7.81 7.56
CA ALA A 574 51.44 6.95 8.70
C ALA A 574 50.48 5.76 8.72
N ASN A 575 50.90 4.68 9.39
CA ASN A 575 50.05 3.53 9.64
C ASN A 575 49.18 3.81 10.88
N THR A 576 47.92 3.37 10.86
CA THR A 576 47.09 3.30 12.06
C THR A 576 46.47 1.91 12.16
N GLY A 577 46.47 1.29 13.34
CA GLY A 577 46.07 -0.11 13.46
C GLY A 577 46.09 -0.65 14.87
N ILE A 578 45.72 -1.92 15.00
CA ILE A 578 45.75 -2.69 16.24
C ILE A 578 46.94 -3.65 16.18
N TRP A 579 47.79 -3.58 17.21
CA TRP A 579 48.96 -4.43 17.36
C TRP A 579 48.72 -5.51 18.42
N PHE A 580 49.13 -6.74 18.11
CA PHE A 580 49.03 -7.90 18.99
C PHE A 580 50.44 -8.47 19.23
N GLY A 581 50.92 -8.41 20.48
CA GLY A 581 52.23 -8.95 20.86
C GLY A 581 52.35 -9.28 22.35
N ASP A 582 53.40 -10.00 22.70
CA ASP A 582 53.78 -10.36 24.07
C ASP A 582 55.23 -9.88 24.36
N GLU A 583 55.65 -9.84 25.63
CA GLU A 583 56.98 -9.34 26.02
C GLU A 583 58.14 -10.23 25.53
N VAL A 584 57.87 -11.45 25.06
CA VAL A 584 58.87 -12.48 24.74
C VAL A 584 59.13 -12.57 23.23
N HIS A 585 58.16 -12.18 22.40
CA HIS A 585 58.20 -12.29 20.94
C HIS A 585 57.98 -10.92 20.29
N ALA A 586 58.98 -10.47 19.53
CA ALA A 586 59.04 -9.09 19.05
C ALA A 586 57.76 -8.60 18.32
N GLN A 587 57.07 -9.42 17.51
CA GLN A 587 55.82 -9.03 16.81
C GLN A 587 55.00 -10.27 16.35
N ARG A 588 53.79 -10.51 16.89
CA ARG A 588 52.95 -11.66 16.48
C ARG A 588 51.92 -11.31 15.38
N GLY A 589 51.31 -10.12 15.40
CA GLY A 589 50.42 -9.70 14.31
C GLY A 589 49.93 -8.25 14.41
N GLU A 590 49.57 -7.67 13.27
CA GLU A 590 49.01 -6.32 13.19
C GLU A 590 47.91 -6.25 12.12
N ILE A 591 46.84 -5.52 12.42
CA ILE A 591 45.83 -5.10 11.45
C ILE A 591 45.91 -3.57 11.33
N LYS A 592 46.32 -3.05 10.18
CA LYS A 592 46.57 -1.60 9.99
C LYS A 592 46.01 -1.05 8.69
N GLN A 593 45.59 0.21 8.72
CA GLN A 593 45.30 0.98 7.52
C GLN A 593 46.60 1.63 7.00
N ASN A 594 46.81 1.54 5.69
CA ASN A 594 47.88 2.23 4.96
C ASN A 594 47.44 2.48 3.50
N GLY A 595 47.57 3.71 3.02
CA GLY A 595 47.43 4.02 1.59
C GLY A 595 46.09 3.60 0.95
N GLY A 596 44.99 3.61 1.73
CA GLY A 596 43.67 3.19 1.26
C GLY A 596 43.39 1.68 1.29
N ALA A 597 44.30 0.88 1.88
CA ALA A 597 44.11 -0.54 2.12
C ALA A 597 44.12 -0.84 3.62
N LEU A 598 43.42 -1.91 4.02
CA LEU A 598 43.63 -2.60 5.29
C LEU A 598 44.66 -3.70 5.06
N LEU A 599 45.73 -3.72 5.86
CA LEU A 599 46.83 -4.67 5.78
C LEU A 599 46.79 -5.62 6.97
N PHE A 600 47.02 -6.89 6.69
CA PHE A 600 47.22 -7.93 7.71
C PHE A 600 48.69 -8.31 7.71
N ALA A 601 49.40 -8.00 8.79
CA ALA A 601 50.82 -8.26 8.93
C ALA A 601 51.11 -9.29 10.03
N PHE A 602 52.11 -10.14 9.79
CA PHE A 602 52.58 -11.16 10.73
C PHE A 602 54.12 -11.14 10.72
N SER A 603 54.77 -11.18 11.89
CA SER A 603 56.25 -11.20 12.02
C SER A 603 56.95 -10.12 11.17
N ALA A 604 56.60 -8.85 11.40
CA ALA A 604 57.12 -7.65 10.72
C ALA A 604 56.81 -7.49 9.21
N SER A 605 56.14 -8.45 8.56
CA SER A 605 55.83 -8.41 7.13
C SER A 605 54.33 -8.38 6.84
N ASN A 606 53.92 -7.59 5.84
CA ASN A 606 52.53 -7.60 5.35
C ASN A 606 52.27 -8.91 4.59
N ALA A 607 51.25 -9.67 4.98
CA ALA A 607 50.87 -10.93 4.35
C ALA A 607 49.72 -10.77 3.35
N PHE A 608 48.67 -10.04 3.74
CA PHE A 608 47.48 -9.79 2.91
C PHE A 608 47.10 -8.31 2.93
N ARG A 609 46.38 -7.88 1.89
CA ARG A 609 45.79 -6.55 1.78
C ARG A 609 44.34 -6.64 1.35
N MET A 610 43.51 -5.76 1.90
CA MET A 610 42.13 -5.54 1.50
C MET A 610 41.94 -4.10 1.07
N ARG A 611 41.43 -3.91 -0.15
CA ARG A 611 41.03 -2.63 -0.72
C ARG A 611 39.52 -2.64 -0.97
N SER A 612 38.96 -1.51 -1.38
CA SER A 612 37.57 -1.48 -1.86
C SER A 612 37.31 -2.41 -3.04
N SER A 613 38.34 -2.78 -3.80
CA SER A 613 38.26 -3.59 -5.01
C SER A 613 38.65 -5.06 -4.83
N ASP A 614 39.47 -5.40 -3.83
CA ASP A 614 40.11 -6.71 -3.77
C ASP A 614 40.51 -7.11 -2.35
N PHE A 615 40.56 -8.42 -2.12
CA PHE A 615 41.31 -9.05 -1.04
C PHE A 615 42.39 -9.93 -1.66
N ALA A 616 43.65 -9.60 -1.45
CA ALA A 616 44.77 -10.15 -2.20
C ALA A 616 46.00 -10.43 -1.31
N PRO A 617 46.89 -11.37 -1.70
CA PRO A 617 48.19 -11.48 -1.07
C PRO A 617 48.99 -10.19 -1.27
N PHE A 618 49.83 -9.84 -0.30
CA PHE A 618 50.67 -8.66 -0.41
C PHE A 618 51.78 -8.84 -1.46
N THR A 619 52.35 -10.05 -1.52
CA THR A 619 53.35 -10.46 -2.52
C THR A 619 52.71 -11.46 -3.48
N ASP A 620 52.85 -11.20 -4.78
CA ASP A 620 52.25 -11.99 -5.83
C ASP A 620 52.65 -13.48 -5.75
N ASN A 621 51.66 -14.37 -5.94
CA ASN A 621 51.82 -15.83 -5.97
C ASN A 621 52.56 -16.48 -4.76
N THR A 622 52.48 -15.89 -3.55
CA THR A 622 53.18 -16.42 -2.35
C THR A 622 52.27 -17.01 -1.27
N LYS A 623 50.95 -16.90 -1.40
CA LYS A 623 49.99 -17.33 -0.38
C LYS A 623 48.88 -18.19 -1.00
N THR A 624 48.48 -19.23 -0.27
CA THR A 624 47.32 -20.06 -0.60
C THR A 624 46.06 -19.51 0.08
N ASN A 625 44.88 -19.77 -0.50
CA ASN A 625 43.61 -19.50 0.15
C ASN A 625 43.04 -20.79 0.74
N GLY A 626 43.40 -21.06 1.99
CA GLY A 626 43.16 -22.33 2.68
C GLY A 626 44.36 -23.29 2.60
N THR A 627 44.23 -24.43 3.29
CA THR A 627 45.20 -25.52 3.31
C THR A 627 44.50 -26.88 3.16
N ALA A 628 45.27 -27.97 3.05
CA ALA A 628 44.70 -29.32 2.94
C ALA A 628 43.85 -29.75 4.16
N SER A 629 44.25 -29.30 5.36
CA SER A 629 43.53 -29.53 6.61
C SER A 629 42.42 -28.49 6.85
N LEU A 630 42.60 -27.24 6.38
CA LEU A 630 41.69 -26.10 6.60
C LEU A 630 41.13 -25.57 5.27
N ARG A 631 40.14 -26.28 4.73
CA ARG A 631 39.52 -25.99 3.42
C ARG A 631 38.28 -25.11 3.57
N TRP A 632 38.06 -24.25 2.59
CA TRP A 632 36.78 -23.55 2.43
C TRP A 632 35.67 -24.54 2.08
N SER A 633 34.49 -24.36 2.66
CA SER A 633 33.33 -25.21 2.37
C SER A 633 32.75 -24.92 0.98
N THR A 634 32.64 -23.63 0.61
CA THR A 634 32.12 -23.15 -0.69
C THR A 634 32.69 -21.77 -1.01
N VAL A 635 32.90 -21.47 -2.30
CA VAL A 635 33.22 -20.12 -2.81
C VAL A 635 32.10 -19.66 -3.75
N TYR A 636 31.47 -18.52 -3.44
CA TYR A 636 30.45 -17.90 -4.30
C TYR A 636 31.08 -16.71 -5.06
N ALA A 637 31.04 -16.76 -6.40
CA ALA A 637 31.60 -15.71 -7.27
C ALA A 637 30.67 -15.42 -8.46
N GLY A 638 30.68 -14.17 -8.95
CA GLY A 638 29.88 -13.76 -10.11
C GLY A 638 30.37 -14.32 -11.45
N THR A 639 31.67 -14.62 -11.54
CA THR A 639 32.34 -15.27 -12.68
C THR A 639 33.32 -16.33 -12.18
N SER A 640 33.74 -17.26 -13.05
CA SER A 640 34.74 -18.27 -12.72
C SER A 640 36.11 -17.67 -12.34
N THR A 641 36.97 -18.47 -11.70
CA THR A 641 38.34 -18.09 -11.33
C THR A 641 39.21 -17.86 -12.57
N ILE A 642 40.03 -16.80 -12.53
CA ILE A 642 41.01 -16.49 -13.58
C ILE A 642 42.34 -17.15 -13.21
N ASN A 643 42.88 -18.00 -14.10
CA ASN A 643 44.23 -18.56 -14.02
C ASN A 643 45.12 -17.89 -15.07
N THR A 644 46.31 -17.42 -14.69
CA THR A 644 47.27 -16.84 -15.65
C THR A 644 47.68 -17.90 -16.66
N SER A 645 47.43 -17.63 -17.95
CA SER A 645 47.77 -18.52 -19.06
C SER A 645 48.54 -17.78 -20.16
N ASP A 646 49.45 -16.89 -19.75
CA ASP A 646 50.31 -16.14 -20.64
C ASP A 646 51.42 -17.02 -21.23
N ALA A 647 51.60 -16.99 -22.55
CA ALA A 647 52.63 -17.80 -23.23
C ALA A 647 54.06 -17.45 -22.79
N ARG A 648 54.30 -16.24 -22.25
CA ARG A 648 55.60 -15.80 -21.74
C ARG A 648 55.97 -16.44 -20.41
N GLU A 649 54.99 -16.98 -19.70
CA GLU A 649 55.15 -17.62 -18.38
C GLU A 649 55.14 -19.16 -18.48
N LYS A 650 55.14 -19.71 -19.70
CA LYS A 650 55.08 -21.15 -19.96
C LYS A 650 56.23 -21.57 -20.88
N GLN A 651 56.72 -22.79 -20.68
CA GLN A 651 57.75 -23.40 -21.50
C GLN A 651 57.39 -24.85 -21.83
N GLN A 652 58.06 -25.43 -22.84
CA GLN A 652 57.88 -26.83 -23.23
C GLN A 652 56.43 -27.17 -23.65
N VAL A 653 55.76 -26.22 -24.30
CA VAL A 653 54.39 -26.40 -24.81
C VAL A 653 54.40 -27.43 -25.95
N ARG A 654 53.63 -28.51 -25.79
CA ARG A 654 53.47 -29.60 -26.77
C ARG A 654 52.07 -30.22 -26.66
N ASP A 655 51.69 -30.98 -27.68
CA ASP A 655 50.50 -31.83 -27.64
C ASP A 655 50.68 -33.03 -26.69
N LEU A 656 49.58 -33.71 -26.38
CA LEU A 656 49.57 -34.94 -25.59
C LEU A 656 50.31 -36.06 -26.34
N SER A 657 51.17 -36.78 -25.62
CA SER A 657 51.75 -38.05 -26.09
C SER A 657 50.67 -39.14 -26.18
N GLU A 658 50.98 -40.26 -26.83
CA GLU A 658 50.05 -41.39 -26.97
C GLU A 658 49.62 -41.97 -25.61
N SER A 659 50.57 -42.12 -24.67
CA SER A 659 50.28 -42.59 -23.31
C SER A 659 49.43 -41.60 -22.54
N GLU A 660 49.72 -40.30 -22.62
CA GLU A 660 48.90 -39.26 -21.97
C GLU A 660 47.48 -39.21 -22.55
N ARG A 661 47.36 -39.34 -23.88
CA ARG A 661 46.06 -39.41 -24.55
C ARG A 661 45.28 -40.66 -24.13
N ALA A 662 45.95 -41.81 -23.97
CA ALA A 662 45.32 -43.03 -23.48
C ALA A 662 44.80 -42.87 -22.04
N VAL A 663 45.56 -42.22 -21.15
CA VAL A 663 45.09 -41.86 -19.80
C VAL A 663 43.84 -40.99 -19.88
N ALA A 664 43.85 -39.92 -20.69
CA ALA A 664 42.72 -39.02 -20.85
C ALA A 664 41.43 -39.75 -21.29
N LEU A 665 41.55 -40.68 -22.25
CA LEU A 665 40.42 -41.49 -22.71
C LEU A 665 39.92 -42.48 -21.65
N ARG A 666 40.80 -43.02 -20.80
CA ARG A 666 40.41 -43.87 -19.65
C ARG A 666 39.71 -43.09 -18.55
N LEU A 667 40.07 -41.83 -18.33
CA LEU A 667 39.47 -40.98 -17.30
C LEU A 667 38.03 -40.57 -17.65
N LYS A 668 37.71 -40.34 -18.93
CA LYS A 668 36.39 -39.91 -19.40
C LYS A 668 35.22 -40.75 -18.85
N PRO A 669 35.19 -42.09 -18.96
CA PRO A 669 34.08 -42.90 -18.43
C PRO A 669 34.06 -43.02 -16.90
N LEU A 670 35.10 -42.56 -16.20
CA LEU A 670 35.20 -42.68 -14.73
C LEU A 670 34.50 -41.53 -13.98
N MET A 671 34.06 -40.50 -14.71
CA MET A 671 33.21 -39.42 -14.19
C MET A 671 31.87 -39.99 -13.70
N ARG A 672 31.49 -39.71 -12.45
CA ARG A 672 30.34 -40.29 -11.74
C ARG A 672 29.61 -39.26 -10.88
N ILE A 673 28.44 -39.66 -10.40
CA ILE A 673 27.70 -38.93 -9.37
C ILE A 673 27.94 -39.54 -7.98
N PHE A 674 28.09 -38.70 -6.95
CA PHE A 674 28.32 -39.14 -5.57
C PHE A 674 27.71 -38.15 -4.56
N LYS A 675 27.57 -38.57 -3.30
CA LYS A 675 27.24 -37.69 -2.16
C LYS A 675 28.42 -37.70 -1.18
N PHE A 676 28.70 -36.57 -0.53
CA PHE A 676 29.70 -36.53 0.53
C PHE A 676 29.18 -37.20 1.80
N ASN A 677 29.99 -38.05 2.43
CA ASN A 677 29.62 -38.77 3.66
C ASN A 677 29.18 -37.83 4.78
N ASP A 678 29.90 -36.71 5.01
CA ASP A 678 29.53 -35.73 6.02
C ASP A 678 28.17 -35.09 5.74
N ALA A 679 27.86 -34.83 4.47
CA ALA A 679 26.56 -34.27 4.07
C ALA A 679 25.43 -35.29 4.28
N VAL A 680 25.68 -36.57 4.00
CA VAL A 680 24.72 -37.66 4.25
C VAL A 680 24.51 -37.85 5.75
N ALA A 681 25.57 -37.84 6.55
CA ALA A 681 25.46 -37.95 8.01
C ALA A 681 24.66 -36.78 8.61
N GLN A 682 24.85 -35.56 8.12
CA GLN A 682 24.14 -34.37 8.61
C GLN A 682 22.71 -34.23 8.09
N LYS A 683 22.45 -34.62 6.84
CA LYS A 683 21.20 -34.27 6.12
C LYS A 683 20.38 -35.48 5.66
N GLY A 684 20.87 -36.69 5.90
CA GLY A 684 20.23 -37.93 5.43
C GLY A 684 19.97 -37.88 3.93
N ASP A 685 18.75 -38.22 3.54
CA ASP A 685 18.31 -38.25 2.14
C ASP A 685 18.37 -36.88 1.45
N ALA A 686 18.31 -35.78 2.21
CA ALA A 686 18.38 -34.42 1.68
C ALA A 686 19.79 -33.99 1.26
N ALA A 687 20.82 -34.83 1.48
CA ALA A 687 22.14 -34.59 0.91
C ALA A 687 22.09 -34.58 -0.62
N ARG A 688 22.75 -33.59 -1.23
CA ARG A 688 22.71 -33.37 -2.68
C ARG A 688 23.65 -34.31 -3.41
N TRP A 689 23.29 -34.64 -4.65
CA TRP A 689 24.18 -35.33 -5.59
C TRP A 689 25.19 -34.34 -6.19
N HIS A 690 26.46 -34.74 -6.22
CA HIS A 690 27.58 -34.04 -6.85
C HIS A 690 28.09 -34.87 -8.04
N ALA A 691 28.72 -34.25 -9.03
CA ALA A 691 29.32 -34.93 -10.17
C ALA A 691 30.84 -34.69 -10.19
N GLY A 692 31.62 -35.73 -10.48
CA GLY A 692 33.08 -35.65 -10.50
C GLY A 692 33.77 -37.02 -10.62
N ILE A 693 35.03 -37.10 -10.22
CA ILE A 693 35.85 -38.33 -10.22
C ILE A 693 36.47 -38.56 -8.84
N LEU A 694 36.83 -39.81 -8.55
CA LEU A 694 37.63 -40.14 -7.36
C LEU A 694 39.12 -39.98 -7.69
N ALA A 695 39.86 -39.31 -6.82
CA ALA A 695 41.27 -39.03 -7.04
C ALA A 695 42.13 -40.31 -7.18
N GLN A 696 41.75 -41.37 -6.47
CA GLN A 696 42.42 -42.68 -6.56
C GLN A 696 42.23 -43.32 -7.94
N ASP A 697 41.07 -43.13 -8.57
CA ASP A 697 40.83 -43.62 -9.93
C ASP A 697 41.66 -42.84 -10.96
N VAL A 698 41.94 -41.55 -10.68
CA VAL A 698 42.86 -40.76 -11.49
C VAL A 698 44.26 -41.36 -11.42
N GLN A 699 44.79 -41.62 -10.22
CA GLN A 699 46.11 -42.23 -10.06
C GLN A 699 46.21 -43.58 -10.77
N ALA A 700 45.22 -44.46 -10.60
CA ALA A 700 45.19 -45.76 -11.23
C ALA A 700 45.16 -45.67 -12.77
N ALA A 701 44.51 -44.66 -13.34
CA ALA A 701 44.49 -44.44 -14.79
C ALA A 701 45.86 -44.04 -15.35
N PHE A 702 46.61 -43.21 -14.62
CA PHE A 702 48.00 -42.87 -14.98
C PHE A 702 48.93 -44.09 -14.88
N GLU A 703 48.84 -44.83 -13.77
CA GLU A 703 49.65 -46.04 -13.54
C GLU A 703 49.41 -47.13 -14.60
N ALA A 704 48.17 -47.28 -15.06
CA ALA A 704 47.81 -48.23 -16.11
C ALA A 704 48.48 -47.96 -17.47
N GLU A 705 48.94 -46.72 -17.69
CA GLU A 705 49.69 -46.31 -18.88
C GLU A 705 51.18 -46.11 -18.58
N GLY A 706 51.65 -46.55 -17.41
CA GLY A 706 53.04 -46.43 -16.98
C GLY A 706 53.48 -44.99 -16.68
N LEU A 707 52.53 -44.09 -16.39
CA LEU A 707 52.79 -42.70 -16.03
C LEU A 707 52.58 -42.47 -14.53
N ASP A 708 53.32 -41.52 -13.96
CA ASP A 708 53.10 -41.06 -12.58
C ASP A 708 52.15 -39.87 -12.58
N GLY A 709 50.96 -40.05 -12.02
CA GLY A 709 49.92 -39.02 -11.95
C GLY A 709 50.35 -37.77 -11.17
N PHE A 710 51.32 -37.87 -10.26
CA PHE A 710 51.84 -36.73 -9.49
C PHE A 710 52.87 -35.88 -10.24
N GLN A 711 53.37 -36.35 -11.39
CA GLN A 711 54.10 -35.49 -12.33
C GLN A 711 53.17 -34.50 -13.06
N TYR A 712 51.86 -34.70 -12.96
CA TYR A 712 50.83 -33.87 -13.56
C TYR A 712 50.05 -33.14 -12.46
N ALA A 713 49.83 -31.83 -12.64
CA ALA A 713 49.11 -31.02 -11.65
C ALA A 713 47.62 -31.43 -11.47
N VAL A 714 47.11 -32.37 -12.28
CA VAL A 714 45.75 -32.91 -12.21
C VAL A 714 45.47 -33.55 -10.86
N LEU A 715 46.44 -34.27 -10.30
CA LEU A 715 46.32 -35.00 -9.03
C LEU A 715 47.16 -34.31 -7.95
N CYS A 716 46.59 -34.18 -6.75
CA CYS A 716 47.27 -33.62 -5.58
C CYS A 716 47.20 -34.60 -4.41
N TYR A 717 48.24 -34.62 -3.59
CA TYR A 717 48.29 -35.34 -2.33
C TYR A 717 48.94 -34.45 -1.29
N ASP A 718 48.27 -34.28 -0.16
CA ASP A 718 48.75 -33.51 0.98
C ASP A 718 48.57 -34.35 2.25
N GLU A 719 49.58 -34.35 3.10
CA GLU A 719 49.56 -34.96 4.43
C GLU A 719 49.89 -33.92 5.50
N TRP A 720 49.32 -34.08 6.69
CA TRP A 720 49.57 -33.20 7.83
C TRP A 720 49.64 -33.99 9.14
N ALA A 721 50.41 -33.46 10.08
CA ALA A 721 50.59 -34.03 11.41
C ALA A 721 49.47 -33.63 12.37
N ASP A 722 49.46 -34.23 13.56
CA ASP A 722 48.59 -33.83 14.66
C ASP A 722 48.88 -32.37 15.05
N GLU A 723 47.83 -31.56 15.12
CA GLU A 723 47.89 -30.18 15.58
C GLU A 723 47.29 -30.08 16.98
N TYR A 724 48.05 -29.54 17.91
CA TYR A 724 47.67 -29.42 19.32
C TYR A 724 47.64 -27.97 19.77
N GLU A 725 46.69 -27.62 20.64
CA GLU A 725 46.66 -26.35 21.35
C GLU A 725 46.84 -26.56 22.87
N PRO A 726 47.55 -25.67 23.58
CA PRO A 726 47.67 -25.74 25.03
C PRO A 726 46.32 -25.43 25.71
N ILE A 727 46.00 -26.18 26.77
CA ILE A 727 44.83 -25.93 27.61
C ILE A 727 45.24 -25.02 28.76
N TYR A 728 44.55 -23.89 28.88
CA TYR A 728 44.71 -22.97 30.01
C TYR A 728 43.59 -23.16 31.04
N ALA A 729 43.92 -23.05 32.32
CA ALA A 729 42.95 -23.05 33.42
C ALA A 729 43.20 -21.86 34.35
N GLU A 730 42.17 -21.50 35.12
CA GLU A 730 42.25 -20.45 36.13
C GLU A 730 42.54 -21.08 37.51
N ARG A 731 43.46 -20.46 38.27
CA ARG A 731 43.67 -20.76 39.70
C ARG A 731 43.75 -19.47 40.50
N HIS A 732 43.57 -19.57 41.80
CA HIS A 732 43.83 -18.44 42.69
C HIS A 732 45.32 -18.14 42.67
N ARG A 733 45.68 -16.88 42.45
CA ARG A 733 47.04 -16.39 42.67
C ARG A 733 47.31 -16.47 44.17
N VAL A 734 48.49 -16.96 44.54
CA VAL A 734 48.88 -17.12 45.94
C VAL A 734 50.08 -16.26 46.29
N ASP A 735 50.12 -15.78 47.53
CA ASP A 735 51.25 -15.03 48.09
C ASP A 735 52.47 -15.94 48.35
N ALA A 736 53.57 -15.35 48.84
CA ALA A 736 54.82 -16.06 49.12
C ALA A 736 54.66 -17.14 50.21
N GLU A 737 53.61 -17.07 51.01
CA GLU A 737 53.24 -18.00 52.08
C GLU A 737 52.22 -19.06 51.63
N GLY A 738 51.72 -18.98 50.38
CA GLY A 738 50.79 -19.93 49.77
C GLY A 738 49.30 -19.67 50.02
N ASN A 739 48.94 -18.49 50.52
CA ASN A 739 47.54 -18.09 50.72
C ASN A 739 46.99 -17.35 49.49
N PRO A 740 45.67 -17.41 49.21
CA PRO A 740 45.10 -16.67 48.09
C PRO A 740 45.32 -15.15 48.25
N GLU A 741 45.93 -14.51 47.27
CA GLU A 741 45.96 -13.05 47.18
C GLU A 741 44.53 -12.54 46.99
N ILE A 742 44.16 -11.46 47.69
CA ILE A 742 42.80 -10.91 47.68
C ILE A 742 42.81 -9.55 46.95
N GLU A 743 41.93 -9.37 45.97
CA GLU A 743 41.74 -8.10 45.26
C GLU A 743 40.99 -7.07 46.13
N ALA A 744 40.98 -5.81 45.69
CA ALA A 744 40.44 -4.69 46.47
C ALA A 744 38.92 -4.80 46.77
N ASP A 745 38.20 -5.67 46.07
CA ASP A 745 36.79 -5.98 46.26
C ASP A 745 36.52 -7.14 47.24
N GLY A 746 37.59 -7.74 47.79
CA GLY A 746 37.51 -8.84 48.75
C GLY A 746 37.43 -10.24 48.14
N GLN A 747 37.57 -10.39 46.82
CA GLN A 747 37.61 -11.69 46.14
C GLN A 747 39.05 -12.16 45.88
N PRO A 748 39.33 -13.47 45.81
CA PRO A 748 40.65 -13.97 45.47
C PRO A 748 41.05 -13.60 44.03
N ALA A 749 42.28 -13.08 43.88
CA ALA A 749 42.88 -12.77 42.59
C ALA A 749 43.07 -14.05 41.78
N MET A 750 42.65 -14.04 40.52
CA MET A 750 42.74 -15.20 39.63
C MET A 750 43.90 -15.05 38.65
N GLU A 751 44.55 -16.16 38.31
CA GLU A 751 45.53 -16.22 37.23
C GLU A 751 45.23 -17.37 36.27
N LEU A 752 45.33 -17.08 34.96
CA LEU A 752 45.41 -18.11 33.94
C LEU A 752 46.80 -18.74 33.97
N TYR A 753 46.86 -20.06 34.05
CA TYR A 753 48.10 -20.80 33.89
C TYR A 753 47.95 -21.87 32.80
N ASP A 754 49.05 -22.11 32.09
CA ASP A 754 49.16 -23.25 31.18
C ASP A 754 49.14 -24.53 32.03
N THR A 755 48.14 -25.38 31.82
CA THR A 755 48.01 -26.64 32.57
C THR A 755 49.10 -27.64 32.20
N GLY A 756 49.84 -27.40 31.11
CA GLY A 756 50.75 -28.35 30.48
C GLY A 756 50.03 -29.43 29.66
N GLU A 757 48.70 -29.50 29.74
CA GLU A 757 47.88 -30.37 28.91
C GLU A 757 47.66 -29.75 27.53
N LYS A 758 47.67 -30.59 26.50
CA LYS A 758 47.43 -30.18 25.12
C LYS A 758 46.19 -30.87 24.58
N ARG A 759 45.28 -30.10 23.98
CA ARG A 759 44.12 -30.62 23.27
C ARG A 759 44.47 -30.83 21.80
N LEU A 760 44.18 -32.01 21.28
CA LEU A 760 44.28 -32.28 19.84
C LEU A 760 43.16 -31.50 19.11
N VAL A 761 43.55 -30.60 18.22
CA VAL A 761 42.64 -29.74 17.43
C VAL A 761 42.38 -30.35 16.05
N VAL A 762 43.43 -30.88 15.42
CA VAL A 762 43.35 -31.56 14.13
C VAL A 762 44.16 -32.84 14.20
N ALA A 763 43.51 -33.99 13.99
CA ALA A 763 44.21 -35.25 13.89
C ALA A 763 45.02 -35.33 12.58
N ALA A 764 46.18 -35.97 12.66
CA ALA A 764 47.03 -36.28 11.52
C ALA A 764 46.21 -37.02 10.46
N GLY A 765 46.50 -36.70 9.21
CA GLY A 765 45.77 -37.27 8.10
C GLY A 765 46.37 -36.91 6.77
N ASN A 766 45.79 -37.48 5.73
CA ASN A 766 46.13 -37.13 4.36
C ASN A 766 44.85 -37.06 3.53
N ARG A 767 44.93 -36.33 2.42
CA ARG A 767 43.85 -36.25 1.44
C ARG A 767 44.43 -36.19 0.04
N TYR A 768 43.76 -36.89 -0.85
CA TYR A 768 43.92 -36.69 -2.28
C TYR A 768 42.97 -35.60 -2.77
N GLY A 769 43.45 -34.79 -3.71
CA GLY A 769 42.70 -33.74 -4.39
C GLY A 769 42.81 -33.88 -5.91
N VAL A 770 41.85 -33.30 -6.61
CA VAL A 770 41.86 -33.22 -8.08
C VAL A 770 41.66 -31.76 -8.49
N ARG A 771 42.50 -31.26 -9.40
CA ARG A 771 42.29 -29.97 -10.06
C ARG A 771 41.36 -30.18 -11.26
N TYR A 772 40.07 -29.93 -11.06
CA TYR A 772 39.05 -30.25 -12.05
C TYR A 772 39.23 -29.52 -13.39
N ASP A 773 39.69 -28.26 -13.39
CA ASP A 773 39.93 -27.53 -14.65
C ASP A 773 41.03 -28.20 -15.49
N GLU A 774 42.13 -28.62 -14.85
CA GLU A 774 43.23 -29.35 -15.49
C GLU A 774 42.77 -30.74 -15.96
N LEU A 775 42.02 -31.47 -15.11
CA LEU A 775 41.45 -32.78 -15.48
C LEU A 775 40.58 -32.68 -16.73
N LEU A 776 39.67 -31.71 -16.75
CA LEU A 776 38.74 -31.53 -17.87
C LEU A 776 39.47 -31.08 -19.12
N ALA A 777 40.44 -30.16 -19.01
CA ALA A 777 41.28 -29.75 -20.14
C ALA A 777 42.09 -30.93 -20.71
N PHE A 778 42.66 -31.77 -19.85
CA PHE A 778 43.41 -32.97 -20.23
C PHE A 778 42.52 -33.99 -20.96
N ILE A 779 41.29 -34.22 -20.46
CA ILE A 779 40.31 -35.09 -21.12
C ILE A 779 39.87 -34.50 -22.47
N ILE A 780 39.55 -33.21 -22.52
CA ILE A 780 39.07 -32.54 -23.74
C ILE A 780 40.14 -32.52 -24.81
N ALA A 781 41.42 -32.30 -24.47
CA ALA A 781 42.52 -32.31 -25.43
C ALA A 781 42.71 -33.66 -26.14
N ALA A 782 42.15 -34.75 -25.60
CA ALA A 782 42.20 -36.08 -26.20
C ALA A 782 40.98 -36.43 -27.09
N LEU A 783 39.88 -35.66 -26.96
CA LEU A 783 38.66 -35.77 -27.77
C LEU A 783 38.86 -35.13 -29.14
#